data_AF-A0AAV6L8Q4-F1
#
_entry.id   AF-A0AAV6L8Q4-F1
#
_cell.length_a   1.000
_cell.length_b   1.000
_cell.length_c   1.000
_cell.angle_alpha   90.00
_cell.angle_beta   90.00
_cell.angle_gamma   90.00
#
_symmetry.space_group_name_H-M   'P 1'
#
loop_
_entity.id
_entity.type
_entity.pdbx_description
1 polymer ?
#
loop_
_entity_poly.entity_id
_entity_poly.type
_entity_poly.pdbx_seq_one_letter_code
_entity_poly.pdbx_strand_id
1 'polypeptide(L)'
;MSIRSGDNEDVGGADGGLRVGHGGDLGGGVTADEFYVKHEQKVKEVRSVLRKVGENPLEGLVMIDTLQRLSIDYHFQEEIEALLQKQYMESTISNGYPEFDLYEVSTRFRLLRQEGYNVPADVFNNFKNKEGRFKSELGTDIKGLMALYEASHLSIKGEDILDQAADYSCLLLDGWMMNLDQRQARLVDSTLRHPYHKNLARFTARSFVSDYKGINGWVDGLQELATMDFKMVQSTNQREILQFSEWWKDMGLANDLKFARNQPLKWYMWPMAALTSPRFSQQRVELTKPISLIYIIDDIFDVYGTLEELTLFTEAVNSSGVDVVLVHMFFLLGHGITRKTVDLVNDNPGIITSTATILRLWDDLGSAKDEDQDGHDGSYVDCYMKDHKGSSVNRARDEVNCMISDAWKFLNQECLSPNSFSASFTKSSLNLARMVPLMYSYDDNHKLPILQEHMKSMLYDDVLKERGIDDVAVINPDVGQPPNRVFVFLVHEKFCGGRSFEEFEPEDEFYVKHEQKVKEVRSVLRKVGENPLEGLVMIDTLQRLSIDYHFQEEIEALLQKQYMESTISDGYPEFDLYEVSTRFRLLRQEGYNVPADVFNNFKNKEGRFKSELGTDIKGLMALYEASHLSIKGEDILDQAADYSCLLLDGWMMNLDQRQARLVDSTLRHPYHKNLARFTARSFVSDYKGINGWVDGLQELATMDFKMVQSTNQREILQFSEWWKDMGLANDLKFARNQPLKWYMWPMAALTNPRFSQQRVELTKPISLIYIIDDIFDVYGTLEELTLFTEAVNRWDLAAVENLPYYMKSCFNALYDTTNEIAYKIYKAHGWNPIDSLQKTWASLCNAFLVEAKWFASGQLPNSEEYLKTAVVSSGVHVVLVHMFFLMGHGITRKTVDLVNDNPGIITSTATILRLWDDLGSAKDEDQDGHDGSYVDCYMKDHKGSSVNRARDEVNRMISDTWKCLNQECLSPNSFSASFTKSSLNLARMVPLMYSYDDNHKLPILQEHMKSMLYDDVSL
;
A
#
# COMPACT_ATOMS: atom_id res chain seq x y z
N MET A 1 -32.31 4.28 50.45
CA MET A 1 -33.35 5.34 50.53
C MET A 1 -33.28 6.18 49.27
N SER A 2 -34.45 6.60 48.79
CA SER A 2 -34.81 6.93 47.40
C SER A 2 -34.13 8.09 46.65
N ILE A 3 -33.85 7.81 45.35
CA ILE A 3 -34.27 8.49 44.09
C ILE A 3 -34.00 10.00 43.90
N ARG A 4 -33.14 10.37 42.92
CA ARG A 4 -33.52 11.01 41.63
C ARG A 4 -32.34 11.14 40.65
N SER A 5 -32.68 11.04 39.38
CA SER A 5 -31.92 10.92 38.11
C SER A 5 -31.25 12.20 37.60
N GLY A 6 -30.17 12.05 36.82
CA GLY A 6 -29.61 13.06 35.93
C GLY A 6 -28.40 12.51 35.16
N ASP A 7 -28.56 12.37 33.84
CA ASP A 7 -27.65 11.73 32.89
C ASP A 7 -26.37 12.53 32.55
N ASN A 8 -25.33 11.75 32.23
CA ASN A 8 -24.15 11.95 31.38
C ASN A 8 -23.68 13.37 30.99
N GLU A 9 -22.43 13.66 31.35
CA GLU A 9 -21.62 14.80 30.93
C GLU A 9 -21.12 14.64 29.47
N ASP A 10 -21.40 15.67 28.66
CA ASP A 10 -20.80 15.95 27.35
C ASP A 10 -19.35 16.47 27.52
N VAL A 11 -18.43 15.89 26.74
CA VAL A 11 -17.05 16.37 26.58
C VAL A 11 -17.00 17.42 25.48
N GLY A 12 -16.59 18.63 25.84
CA GLY A 12 -16.54 19.80 24.97
C GLY A 12 -15.60 19.69 23.77
N GLY A 13 -16.15 20.00 22.59
CA GLY A 13 -15.39 20.37 21.40
C GLY A 13 -15.17 21.89 21.38
N ALA A 14 -13.90 22.29 21.21
CA ALA A 14 -13.49 23.68 21.11
C ALA A 14 -13.99 24.33 19.81
N ASP A 15 -14.83 25.35 19.97
CA ASP A 15 -15.30 26.24 18.92
C ASP A 15 -14.20 27.26 18.57
N GLY A 16 -13.57 27.10 17.41
CA GLY A 16 -12.59 28.02 16.85
C GLY A 16 -13.23 28.92 15.82
N GLY A 17 -13.91 29.98 16.27
CA GLY A 17 -14.51 30.99 15.41
C GLY A 17 -13.47 31.72 14.55
N LEU A 18 -13.54 31.53 13.23
CA LEU A 18 -12.85 32.35 12.23
C LEU A 18 -13.63 33.66 12.04
N ARG A 19 -13.08 34.76 12.56
CA ARG A 19 -13.48 36.12 12.19
C ARG A 19 -13.14 36.36 10.71
N VAL A 20 -14.16 36.45 9.86
CA VAL A 20 -14.05 36.83 8.45
C VAL A 20 -14.01 38.35 8.34
N GLY A 21 -12.98 38.89 7.66
CA GLY A 21 -12.90 40.31 7.30
C GLY A 21 -13.93 40.67 6.22
N HIS A 22 -14.72 41.72 6.49
CA HIS A 22 -15.76 42.24 5.61
C HIS A 22 -15.23 43.00 4.37
N GLY A 23 -15.97 42.90 3.26
CA GLY A 23 -15.91 43.87 2.17
C GLY A 23 -16.35 43.37 0.80
N GLY A 24 -17.65 43.08 0.62
CA GLY A 24 -18.24 42.86 -0.71
C GLY A 24 -19.77 42.94 -0.65
N ASP A 25 -20.34 44.00 -1.21
CA ASP A 25 -21.79 44.23 -1.31
C ASP A 25 -22.37 43.33 -2.41
N LEU A 26 -23.24 42.38 -2.05
CA LEU A 26 -23.85 41.41 -2.98
C LEU A 26 -25.07 41.98 -3.73
N GLY A 27 -25.31 43.30 -3.66
CA GLY A 27 -26.34 44.00 -4.43
C GLY A 27 -27.73 43.77 -3.87
N GLY A 28 -28.34 44.85 -3.37
CA GLY A 28 -29.73 44.87 -2.90
C GLY A 28 -29.89 44.97 -1.38
N GLY A 29 -29.04 45.73 -0.67
CA GLY A 29 -29.30 46.15 0.71
C GLY A 29 -29.36 45.03 1.77
N VAL A 30 -28.93 43.81 1.45
CA VAL A 30 -28.83 42.67 2.36
C VAL A 30 -27.35 42.43 2.65
N THR A 31 -26.98 42.36 3.92
CA THR A 31 -25.59 42.09 4.33
C THR A 31 -25.19 40.65 3.96
N ALA A 32 -23.90 40.37 3.75
CA ALA A 32 -23.43 39.02 3.40
C ALA A 32 -23.93 37.96 4.41
N ASP A 33 -23.89 38.28 5.70
CA ASP A 33 -24.36 37.41 6.79
C ASP A 33 -25.87 37.10 6.70
N GLU A 34 -26.71 38.08 6.34
CA GLU A 34 -28.15 37.86 6.14
C GLU A 34 -28.44 36.97 4.91
N PHE A 35 -27.62 37.04 3.85
CA PHE A 35 -27.75 36.18 2.68
C PHE A 35 -27.44 34.71 3.01
N TYR A 36 -26.37 34.44 3.77
CA TYR A 36 -26.01 33.09 4.22
C TYR A 36 -27.09 32.49 5.13
N VAL A 37 -27.62 33.26 6.09
CA VAL A 37 -28.72 32.80 6.97
C VAL A 37 -29.97 32.43 6.15
N LYS A 38 -30.30 33.23 5.12
CA LYS A 38 -31.43 32.93 4.24
C LYS A 38 -31.20 31.66 3.42
N HIS A 39 -29.97 31.45 2.93
CA HIS A 39 -29.59 30.23 2.19
C HIS A 39 -29.76 28.99 3.07
N GLU A 40 -29.21 28.99 4.29
CA GLU A 40 -29.33 27.87 5.22
C GLU A 40 -30.79 27.55 5.58
N GLN A 41 -31.62 28.58 5.76
CA GLN A 41 -33.04 28.39 6.02
C GLN A 41 -33.74 27.71 4.83
N LYS A 42 -33.34 28.07 3.60
CA LYS A 42 -33.86 27.43 2.39
C LYS A 42 -33.39 25.97 2.24
N VAL A 43 -32.13 25.67 2.61
CA VAL A 43 -31.64 24.28 2.68
C VAL A 43 -32.49 23.45 3.64
N LYS A 44 -32.82 23.97 4.83
CA LYS A 44 -33.69 23.27 5.80
C LYS A 44 -35.10 23.05 5.27
N GLU A 45 -35.68 24.02 4.56
CA GLU A 45 -36.98 23.89 3.91
C GLU A 45 -36.97 22.75 2.88
N VAL A 46 -36.02 22.77 1.94
CA VAL A 46 -35.87 21.75 0.90
C VAL A 46 -35.63 20.36 1.50
N ARG A 47 -34.83 20.26 2.56
CA ARG A 47 -34.59 19.01 3.29
C ARG A 47 -35.89 18.42 3.84
N SER A 48 -36.75 19.26 4.43
CA SER A 48 -38.06 18.81 4.91
C SER A 48 -38.97 18.34 3.77
N VAL A 49 -38.87 18.96 2.59
CA VAL A 49 -39.65 18.56 1.41
C VAL A 49 -39.15 17.23 0.87
N LEU A 50 -37.82 17.04 0.76
CA LEU A 50 -37.21 15.79 0.29
C LEU A 50 -37.64 14.59 1.13
N ARG A 51 -37.67 14.73 2.47
CA ARG A 51 -38.14 13.67 3.36
C ARG A 51 -39.61 13.29 3.17
N LYS A 52 -40.47 14.25 2.80
CA LYS A 52 -41.90 14.02 2.55
C LYS A 52 -42.15 13.43 1.15
N VAL A 53 -41.54 14.02 0.13
CA VAL A 53 -41.66 13.57 -1.27
C VAL A 53 -41.04 12.18 -1.44
N GLY A 54 -39.95 11.89 -0.73
CA GLY A 54 -39.29 10.59 -0.73
C GLY A 54 -40.09 9.43 -0.12
N GLU A 55 -41.28 9.69 0.44
CA GLU A 55 -42.22 8.61 0.79
C GLU A 55 -42.79 7.91 -0.46
N ASN A 56 -42.93 8.65 -1.57
CA ASN A 56 -43.28 8.10 -2.88
C ASN A 56 -41.99 7.70 -3.64
N PRO A 57 -41.81 6.43 -4.02
CA PRO A 57 -40.60 5.95 -4.71
C PRO A 57 -40.22 6.74 -5.96
N LEU A 58 -41.17 6.96 -6.88
CA LEU A 58 -40.90 7.64 -8.15
C LEU A 58 -40.66 9.14 -7.93
N GLU A 59 -41.49 9.81 -7.13
CA GLU A 59 -41.30 11.24 -6.88
C GLU A 59 -40.01 11.53 -6.11
N GLY A 60 -39.61 10.63 -5.20
CA GLY A 60 -38.31 10.66 -4.53
C GLY A 60 -37.14 10.60 -5.52
N LEU A 61 -37.16 9.63 -6.45
CA LEU A 61 -36.14 9.52 -7.50
C LEU A 61 -36.10 10.76 -8.41
N VAL A 62 -37.25 11.30 -8.78
CA VAL A 62 -37.35 12.53 -9.59
C VAL A 62 -36.78 13.73 -8.85
N MET A 63 -37.00 13.84 -7.53
CA MET A 63 -36.44 14.92 -6.73
C MET A 63 -34.92 14.78 -6.59
N ILE A 64 -34.40 13.57 -6.40
CA ILE A 64 -32.94 13.31 -6.38
C ILE A 64 -32.31 13.69 -7.71
N ASP A 65 -32.89 13.26 -8.84
CA ASP A 65 -32.42 13.66 -10.18
C ASP A 65 -32.41 15.18 -10.34
N THR A 66 -33.46 15.85 -9.86
CA THR A 66 -33.55 17.32 -9.93
C THR A 66 -32.45 17.99 -9.09
N LEU A 67 -32.18 17.52 -7.87
CA LEU A 67 -31.10 18.02 -7.01
C LEU A 67 -29.72 17.85 -7.66
N GLN A 68 -29.48 16.68 -8.24
CA GLN A 68 -28.25 16.33 -8.95
C GLN A 68 -28.05 17.19 -10.21
N ARG A 69 -29.10 17.43 -11.00
CA ARG A 69 -29.05 18.29 -12.20
C ARG A 69 -28.93 19.77 -11.88
N LEU A 70 -29.42 20.21 -10.72
CA LEU A 70 -29.24 21.56 -10.20
C LEU A 70 -27.88 21.77 -9.49
N SER A 71 -27.08 20.73 -9.32
CA SER A 71 -25.78 20.77 -8.64
C SER A 71 -25.86 21.28 -7.19
N ILE A 72 -26.92 20.89 -6.47
CA ILE A 72 -27.15 21.20 -5.04
C ILE A 72 -27.34 19.94 -4.19
N ASP A 73 -27.12 18.76 -4.75
CA ASP A 73 -27.20 17.44 -4.12
C ASP A 73 -26.31 17.32 -2.88
N TYR A 74 -25.15 17.98 -2.88
CA TYR A 74 -24.18 17.94 -1.78
C TYR A 74 -24.70 18.48 -0.44
N HIS A 75 -25.82 19.20 -0.42
CA HIS A 75 -26.50 19.64 0.82
C HIS A 75 -27.40 18.56 1.46
N PHE A 76 -27.66 17.48 0.73
CA PHE A 76 -28.68 16.47 1.04
C PHE A 76 -28.15 15.03 0.93
N GLN A 77 -26.83 14.86 1.02
CA GLN A 77 -26.16 13.57 0.78
C GLN A 77 -26.73 12.45 1.68
N GLU A 78 -26.95 12.71 2.97
CA GLU A 78 -27.54 11.74 3.92
C GLU A 78 -28.97 11.33 3.51
N GLU A 79 -29.80 12.28 3.09
CA GLU A 79 -31.16 11.99 2.63
C GLU A 79 -31.18 11.21 1.31
N ILE A 80 -30.30 11.57 0.37
CA ILE A 80 -30.17 10.90 -0.93
C ILE A 80 -29.72 9.45 -0.71
N GLU A 81 -28.70 9.22 0.12
CA GLU A 81 -28.19 7.89 0.44
C GLU A 81 -29.28 7.01 1.08
N ALA A 82 -30.01 7.54 2.06
CA ALA A 82 -31.10 6.82 2.73
C ALA A 82 -32.23 6.42 1.76
N LEU A 83 -32.61 7.33 0.86
CA LEU A 83 -33.66 7.07 -0.14
C LEU A 83 -33.21 6.04 -1.17
N LEU A 84 -32.00 6.15 -1.70
CA LEU A 84 -31.48 5.19 -2.69
C LEU A 84 -31.23 3.82 -2.08
N GLN A 85 -30.76 3.74 -0.83
CA GLN A 85 -30.62 2.47 -0.11
C GLN A 85 -31.98 1.77 0.04
N LYS A 86 -33.03 2.53 0.41
CA LYS A 86 -34.40 2.00 0.48
C LYS A 86 -34.85 1.47 -0.88
N GLN A 87 -34.64 2.22 -1.96
CA GLN A 87 -35.00 1.80 -3.32
C GLN A 87 -34.23 0.54 -3.78
N TYR A 88 -32.95 0.42 -3.43
CA TYR A 88 -32.13 -0.75 -3.73
C TYR A 88 -32.65 -1.99 -2.99
N MET A 89 -32.94 -1.88 -1.69
CA MET A 89 -33.50 -2.98 -0.88
C MET A 89 -34.88 -3.43 -1.39
N GLU A 90 -35.76 -2.48 -1.74
CA GLU A 90 -37.08 -2.79 -2.32
C GLU A 90 -36.95 -3.53 -3.67
N SER A 91 -35.96 -3.18 -4.49
CA SER A 91 -35.70 -3.82 -5.78
C SER A 91 -35.13 -5.24 -5.71
N THR A 92 -34.46 -5.60 -4.61
CA THR A 92 -33.82 -6.93 -4.41
C THR A 92 -34.75 -7.95 -3.74
N ILE A 93 -35.79 -7.50 -3.04
CA ILE A 93 -36.74 -8.36 -2.32
C ILE A 93 -37.89 -8.84 -3.23
N SER A 94 -38.25 -8.09 -4.29
CA SER A 94 -39.27 -8.51 -5.25
C SER A 94 -38.61 -9.33 -6.38
N ASN A 95 -38.91 -10.62 -6.48
CA ASN A 95 -38.43 -11.52 -7.55
C ASN A 95 -38.92 -11.06 -8.94
N GLY A 96 -38.20 -10.11 -9.54
CA GLY A 96 -38.49 -9.50 -10.84
C GLY A 96 -39.39 -8.26 -10.72
N TYR A 97 -38.95 -7.14 -11.30
CA TYR A 97 -39.69 -5.88 -11.39
C TYR A 97 -41.07 -6.08 -12.07
N PRO A 98 -42.20 -6.05 -11.35
CA PRO A 98 -43.51 -6.05 -11.99
C PRO A 98 -43.97 -4.59 -12.19
N GLU A 99 -44.45 -4.26 -13.38
CA GLU A 99 -45.27 -3.07 -13.71
C GLU A 99 -44.62 -1.66 -13.77
N PHE A 100 -43.31 -1.49 -13.70
CA PHE A 100 -42.70 -0.16 -13.90
C PHE A 100 -42.54 0.21 -15.39
N ASP A 101 -42.78 1.48 -15.74
CA ASP A 101 -42.56 2.00 -17.08
C ASP A 101 -41.06 2.22 -17.39
N LEU A 102 -40.73 2.48 -18.66
CA LEU A 102 -39.35 2.62 -19.12
C LEU A 102 -38.64 3.81 -18.43
N TYR A 103 -39.37 4.88 -18.15
CA TYR A 103 -38.84 6.07 -17.49
C TYR A 103 -38.41 5.77 -16.05
N GLU A 104 -39.24 5.08 -15.28
CA GLU A 104 -38.95 4.73 -13.90
C GLU A 104 -37.78 3.76 -13.78
N VAL A 105 -37.77 2.68 -14.58
CA VAL A 105 -36.69 1.68 -14.54
C VAL A 105 -35.35 2.32 -14.91
N SER A 106 -35.33 3.12 -15.98
CA SER A 106 -34.09 3.77 -16.43
C SER A 106 -33.58 4.81 -15.42
N THR A 107 -34.49 5.60 -14.84
CA THR A 107 -34.12 6.61 -13.82
C THR A 107 -33.57 5.95 -12.56
N ARG A 108 -34.22 4.88 -12.07
CA ARG A 108 -33.78 4.13 -10.89
C ARG A 108 -32.43 3.47 -11.13
N PHE A 109 -32.26 2.79 -12.26
CA PHE A 109 -31.00 2.16 -12.65
C PHE A 109 -29.85 3.17 -12.66
N ARG A 110 -30.07 4.33 -13.31
CA ARG A 110 -29.07 5.38 -13.44
C ARG A 110 -28.65 5.92 -12.06
N LEU A 111 -29.62 6.31 -11.23
CA LEU A 111 -29.35 6.90 -9.91
C LEU A 111 -28.64 5.91 -8.97
N LEU A 112 -29.04 4.63 -8.99
CA LEU A 112 -28.40 3.60 -8.18
C LEU A 112 -26.95 3.34 -8.62
N ARG A 113 -26.69 3.15 -9.92
CA ARG A 113 -25.31 2.95 -10.40
C ARG A 113 -24.42 4.17 -10.18
N GLN A 114 -24.95 5.38 -10.28
CA GLN A 114 -24.20 6.61 -10.02
C GLN A 114 -23.70 6.72 -8.58
N GLU A 115 -24.42 6.13 -7.62
CA GLU A 115 -24.02 6.08 -6.21
C GLU A 115 -23.32 4.76 -5.83
N GLY A 116 -22.83 4.00 -6.82
CA GLY A 116 -22.00 2.80 -6.60
C GLY A 116 -22.77 1.49 -6.36
N TYR A 117 -24.11 1.48 -6.48
CA TYR A 117 -24.87 0.24 -6.36
C TYR A 117 -24.74 -0.61 -7.62
N ASN A 118 -24.30 -1.86 -7.47
CA ASN A 118 -24.20 -2.81 -8.58
C ASN A 118 -25.60 -3.34 -8.96
N VAL A 119 -26.28 -2.63 -9.87
CA VAL A 119 -27.56 -3.02 -10.47
C VAL A 119 -27.30 -3.66 -11.83
N PRO A 120 -27.62 -4.95 -12.08
CA PRO A 120 -27.38 -5.58 -13.37
C PRO A 120 -28.17 -4.93 -14.52
N ALA A 121 -27.61 -4.89 -15.73
CA ALA A 121 -28.30 -4.31 -16.89
C ALA A 121 -29.42 -5.19 -17.46
N ASP A 122 -29.57 -6.43 -16.99
CA ASP A 122 -30.62 -7.36 -17.41
C ASP A 122 -32.04 -6.90 -17.07
N VAL A 123 -32.18 -5.90 -16.18
CA VAL A 123 -33.44 -5.21 -15.89
C VAL A 123 -34.11 -4.66 -17.15
N PHE A 124 -33.32 -4.33 -18.17
CA PHE A 124 -33.83 -3.83 -19.45
C PHE A 124 -34.37 -4.93 -20.37
N ASN A 125 -34.17 -6.21 -20.06
CA ASN A 125 -34.73 -7.32 -20.86
C ASN A 125 -36.26 -7.31 -20.91
N ASN A 126 -36.92 -6.76 -19.90
CA ASN A 126 -38.39 -6.59 -19.88
C ASN A 126 -38.91 -5.69 -21.02
N PHE A 127 -38.05 -4.84 -21.56
CA PHE A 127 -38.33 -3.93 -22.66
C PHE A 127 -37.90 -4.49 -24.03
N LYS A 128 -37.38 -5.72 -24.06
CA LYS A 128 -36.96 -6.42 -25.28
C LYS A 128 -38.00 -7.44 -25.74
N ASN A 129 -38.02 -7.73 -27.04
CA ASN A 129 -38.84 -8.74 -27.66
C ASN A 129 -38.14 -10.13 -27.61
N LYS A 130 -38.79 -11.18 -28.14
CA LYS A 130 -38.25 -12.55 -28.13
C LYS A 130 -36.98 -12.72 -28.97
N GLU A 131 -36.72 -11.81 -29.91
CA GLU A 131 -35.49 -11.79 -30.71
C GLU A 131 -34.36 -10.98 -30.03
N GLY A 132 -34.56 -10.50 -28.80
CA GLY A 132 -33.55 -9.76 -28.06
C GLY A 132 -33.34 -8.33 -28.57
N ARG A 133 -34.35 -7.69 -29.18
CA ARG A 133 -34.34 -6.26 -29.59
C ARG A 133 -35.33 -5.45 -28.77
N PHE A 134 -35.06 -4.16 -28.54
CA PHE A 134 -36.00 -3.27 -27.86
C PHE A 134 -37.33 -3.18 -28.63
N LYS A 135 -38.46 -3.26 -27.90
CA LYS A 135 -39.82 -3.28 -28.47
C LYS A 135 -40.10 -1.96 -29.20
N SER A 136 -40.55 -2.02 -30.46
CA SER A 136 -40.87 -0.83 -31.28
C SER A 136 -41.93 0.08 -30.66
N GLU A 137 -42.81 -0.46 -29.81
CA GLU A 137 -43.86 0.27 -29.09
C GLU A 137 -43.30 1.34 -28.13
N LEU A 138 -42.06 1.17 -27.66
CA LEU A 138 -41.36 2.14 -26.81
C LEU A 138 -40.98 3.41 -27.58
N GLY A 139 -41.01 3.38 -28.91
CA GLY A 139 -40.61 4.50 -29.76
C GLY A 139 -41.45 5.76 -29.63
N THR A 140 -42.55 5.74 -28.85
CA THR A 140 -43.39 6.92 -28.57
C THR A 140 -43.17 7.50 -27.16
N ASP A 141 -42.44 6.79 -26.29
CA ASP A 141 -42.14 7.24 -24.93
C ASP A 141 -40.85 8.07 -24.90
N ILE A 142 -40.95 9.34 -25.33
CA ILE A 142 -39.80 10.25 -25.41
C ILE A 142 -39.09 10.41 -24.06
N LYS A 143 -39.86 10.46 -22.97
CA LYS A 143 -39.33 10.63 -21.61
C LYS A 143 -38.58 9.38 -21.15
N GLY A 144 -39.13 8.20 -21.42
CA GLY A 144 -38.46 6.92 -21.17
C GLY A 144 -37.22 6.71 -22.03
N LEU A 145 -37.25 7.09 -23.31
CA LEU A 145 -36.11 7.00 -24.22
C LEU A 145 -34.95 7.89 -23.78
N MET A 146 -35.22 9.11 -23.33
CA MET A 146 -34.19 9.99 -22.76
C MET A 146 -33.57 9.40 -21.49
N ALA A 147 -34.38 8.87 -20.58
CA ALA A 147 -33.88 8.24 -19.36
C ALA A 147 -33.06 6.97 -19.67
N LEU A 148 -33.47 6.19 -20.68
CA LEU A 148 -32.75 5.01 -21.15
C LEU A 148 -31.40 5.39 -21.78
N TYR A 149 -31.36 6.47 -22.57
CA TYR A 149 -30.12 7.01 -23.13
C TYR A 149 -29.15 7.44 -22.02
N GLU A 150 -29.64 8.19 -21.03
CA GLU A 150 -28.84 8.62 -19.88
C GLU A 150 -28.31 7.42 -19.04
N ALA A 151 -29.14 6.38 -18.88
CA ALA A 151 -28.74 5.14 -18.20
C ALA A 151 -27.67 4.36 -18.98
N SER A 152 -27.72 4.39 -20.32
CA SER A 152 -26.78 3.65 -21.18
C SER A 152 -25.32 4.07 -21.01
N HIS A 153 -25.06 5.32 -20.61
CA HIS A 153 -23.72 5.83 -20.38
C HIS A 153 -23.03 5.29 -19.12
N LEU A 154 -23.76 4.56 -18.27
CA LEU A 154 -23.23 3.82 -17.12
C LEU A 154 -22.87 2.38 -17.48
N SER A 155 -22.70 2.07 -18.76
CA SER A 155 -22.28 0.75 -19.21
C SER A 155 -20.89 0.39 -18.72
N ILE A 156 -20.70 -0.90 -18.43
CA ILE A 156 -19.41 -1.50 -18.12
C ILE A 156 -19.07 -2.55 -19.17
N LYS A 157 -17.83 -3.06 -19.14
CA LYS A 157 -17.37 -4.07 -20.12
C LYS A 157 -18.24 -5.32 -20.06
N GLY A 158 -18.71 -5.77 -21.23
CA GLY A 158 -19.56 -6.97 -21.38
C GLY A 158 -21.07 -6.71 -21.30
N GLU A 159 -21.53 -5.47 -21.17
CA GLU A 159 -22.95 -5.12 -21.13
C GLU A 159 -23.50 -4.62 -22.48
N ASP A 160 -23.50 -5.51 -23.48
CA ASP A 160 -23.99 -5.21 -24.85
C ASP A 160 -25.44 -4.66 -24.88
N ILE A 161 -26.24 -4.95 -23.86
CA ILE A 161 -27.61 -4.43 -23.74
C ILE A 161 -27.67 -2.92 -23.61
N LEU A 162 -26.69 -2.30 -22.95
CA LEU A 162 -26.64 -0.84 -22.77
C LEU A 162 -26.09 -0.15 -24.01
N ASP A 163 -25.16 -0.77 -24.73
CA ASP A 163 -24.72 -0.28 -26.05
C ASP A 163 -25.91 -0.28 -27.03
N GLN A 164 -26.67 -1.39 -27.08
CA GLN A 164 -27.91 -1.46 -27.84
C GLN A 164 -28.95 -0.42 -27.38
N ALA A 165 -29.01 -0.12 -26.08
CA ALA A 165 -29.93 0.87 -25.53
C ALA A 165 -29.53 2.29 -25.98
N ALA A 166 -28.23 2.61 -25.98
CA ALA A 166 -27.69 3.87 -26.47
C ALA A 166 -28.05 4.10 -27.94
N ASP A 167 -27.76 3.12 -28.81
CA ASP A 167 -28.04 3.20 -30.25
C ASP A 167 -29.55 3.32 -30.52
N TYR A 168 -30.35 2.48 -29.85
CA TYR A 168 -31.80 2.45 -30.02
C TYR A 168 -32.46 3.77 -29.60
N SER A 169 -32.10 4.28 -28.43
CA SER A 169 -32.68 5.52 -27.91
C SER A 169 -32.19 6.75 -28.69
N CYS A 170 -30.90 6.81 -29.03
CA CYS A 170 -30.34 7.90 -29.85
C CYS A 170 -31.04 8.01 -31.20
N LEU A 171 -31.18 6.90 -31.93
CA LEU A 171 -31.80 6.87 -33.26
C LEU A 171 -33.25 7.37 -33.23
N LEU A 172 -34.02 6.93 -32.23
CA LEU A 172 -35.42 7.33 -32.09
C LEU A 172 -35.56 8.78 -31.66
N LEU A 173 -34.78 9.22 -30.67
CA LEU A 173 -34.80 10.60 -30.19
C LEU A 173 -34.44 11.61 -31.29
N ASP A 174 -33.42 11.31 -32.09
CA ASP A 174 -33.03 12.13 -33.25
C ASP A 174 -34.15 12.17 -34.31
N GLY A 175 -34.78 11.02 -34.59
CA GLY A 175 -35.94 10.94 -35.48
C GLY A 175 -37.16 11.73 -35.02
N TRP A 176 -37.32 11.95 -33.71
CA TRP A 176 -38.41 12.74 -33.13
C TRP A 176 -38.14 14.25 -33.10
N MET A 177 -36.90 14.72 -33.22
CA MET A 177 -36.54 16.14 -33.06
C MET A 177 -37.42 17.11 -33.85
N MET A 178 -37.80 16.76 -35.08
CA MET A 178 -38.62 17.61 -35.96
C MET A 178 -40.12 17.62 -35.60
N ASN A 179 -40.57 16.69 -34.76
CA ASN A 179 -41.97 16.48 -34.38
C ASN A 179 -42.29 16.88 -32.93
N LEU A 180 -41.27 17.26 -32.15
CA LEU A 180 -41.40 17.68 -30.76
C LEU A 180 -41.69 19.19 -30.65
N ASP A 181 -42.33 19.60 -29.56
CA ASP A 181 -42.45 21.03 -29.27
C ASP A 181 -41.07 21.65 -28.98
N GLN A 182 -40.96 22.98 -29.06
CA GLN A 182 -39.68 23.67 -28.93
C GLN A 182 -38.95 23.39 -27.61
N ARG A 183 -39.68 23.12 -26.51
CA ARG A 183 -39.09 22.81 -25.21
C ARG A 183 -38.62 21.35 -25.17
N GLN A 184 -39.45 20.42 -25.64
CA GLN A 184 -39.11 19.01 -25.73
C GLN A 184 -37.92 18.76 -26.68
N ALA A 185 -37.91 19.41 -27.84
CA ALA A 185 -36.81 19.32 -28.80
C ALA A 185 -35.48 19.82 -28.20
N ARG A 186 -35.51 20.92 -27.44
CA ARG A 186 -34.32 21.41 -26.71
C ARG A 186 -33.85 20.42 -25.65
N LEU A 187 -34.78 19.81 -24.91
CA LEU A 187 -34.43 18.86 -23.86
C LEU A 187 -33.82 17.58 -24.46
N VAL A 188 -34.35 17.10 -25.59
CA VAL A 188 -33.80 15.97 -26.34
C VAL A 188 -32.42 16.32 -26.91
N ASP A 189 -32.27 17.45 -27.60
CA ASP A 189 -30.98 17.90 -28.15
C ASP A 189 -29.92 18.05 -27.04
N SER A 190 -30.30 18.65 -25.91
CA SER A 190 -29.41 18.75 -24.74
C SER A 190 -29.02 17.39 -24.18
N THR A 191 -29.94 16.42 -24.14
CA THR A 191 -29.67 15.07 -23.61
C THR A 191 -28.72 14.29 -24.53
N LEU A 192 -28.91 14.38 -25.85
CA LEU A 192 -28.06 13.72 -26.83
C LEU A 192 -26.66 14.33 -26.91
N ARG A 193 -26.56 15.67 -26.84
CA ARG A 193 -25.26 16.37 -26.90
C ARG A 193 -24.48 16.31 -25.59
N HIS A 194 -25.19 16.36 -24.46
CA HIS A 194 -24.60 16.53 -23.15
C HIS A 194 -25.21 15.53 -22.15
N PRO A 195 -24.93 14.23 -22.30
CA PRO A 195 -25.43 13.24 -21.35
C PRO A 195 -24.92 13.55 -19.95
N TYR A 196 -25.82 13.49 -18.96
CA TYR A 196 -25.54 13.90 -17.59
C TYR A 196 -24.35 13.15 -16.99
N HIS A 197 -24.25 11.84 -17.21
CA HIS A 197 -23.15 11.04 -16.64
C HIS A 197 -21.77 11.44 -17.19
N LYS A 198 -21.71 12.02 -18.39
CA LYS A 198 -20.47 12.47 -19.05
C LYS A 198 -20.28 13.99 -18.98
N ASN A 199 -21.12 14.71 -18.23
CA ASN A 199 -21.07 16.17 -18.14
C ASN A 199 -21.12 16.66 -16.68
N LEU A 200 -20.61 17.86 -16.43
CA LEU A 200 -20.60 18.48 -15.11
C LEU A 200 -21.90 19.26 -14.87
N ALA A 201 -22.72 18.77 -13.95
CA ALA A 201 -24.02 19.34 -13.60
C ALA A 201 -23.99 20.86 -13.35
N ARG A 202 -22.92 21.38 -12.75
CA ARG A 202 -22.80 22.82 -12.44
C ARG A 202 -22.74 23.71 -13.68
N PHE A 203 -22.22 23.21 -14.79
CA PHE A 203 -22.11 23.93 -16.05
C PHE A 203 -23.45 23.95 -16.81
N THR A 204 -24.29 22.93 -16.59
CA THR A 204 -25.58 22.75 -17.27
C THR A 204 -26.79 23.14 -16.41
N ALA A 205 -26.61 23.32 -15.10
CA ALA A 205 -27.67 23.64 -14.13
C ALA A 205 -28.48 24.88 -14.51
N ARG A 206 -27.83 25.93 -15.05
CA ARG A 206 -28.49 27.17 -15.45
C ARG A 206 -29.53 26.97 -16.56
N SER A 207 -29.20 26.15 -17.55
CA SER A 207 -30.11 25.77 -18.64
C SER A 207 -31.24 24.85 -18.12
N PHE A 208 -30.90 23.95 -17.21
CA PHE A 208 -31.86 23.04 -16.59
C PHE A 208 -32.92 23.77 -15.74
N VAL A 209 -32.55 24.83 -15.02
CA VAL A 209 -33.49 25.68 -14.24
C VAL A 209 -34.58 26.28 -15.13
N SER A 210 -34.25 26.77 -16.32
CA SER A 210 -35.25 27.35 -17.24
C SER A 210 -36.24 26.31 -17.77
N ASP A 211 -35.80 25.07 -17.93
CA ASP A 211 -36.58 24.02 -18.58
C ASP A 211 -37.55 23.29 -17.65
N TYR A 212 -37.48 23.48 -16.31
CA TYR A 212 -38.33 22.78 -15.33
C TYR A 212 -39.27 23.69 -14.51
N LYS A 213 -39.28 24.99 -14.80
CA LYS A 213 -40.16 25.96 -14.12
C LYS A 213 -41.64 25.56 -14.22
N GLY A 214 -42.33 25.51 -13.07
CA GLY A 214 -43.79 25.28 -12.98
C GLY A 214 -44.28 23.85 -13.18
N ILE A 215 -43.42 22.82 -13.10
CA ILE A 215 -43.82 21.40 -13.28
C ILE A 215 -44.44 20.82 -11.99
N ASN A 216 -43.78 20.97 -10.83
CA ASN A 216 -44.24 20.46 -9.52
C ASN A 216 -44.04 21.53 -8.43
N GLY A 217 -44.88 21.54 -7.38
CA GLY A 217 -44.92 22.62 -6.38
C GLY A 217 -43.64 22.80 -5.53
N TRP A 218 -42.75 21.82 -5.49
CA TRP A 218 -41.46 21.90 -4.80
C TRP A 218 -40.29 22.34 -5.69
N VAL A 219 -40.45 22.33 -7.02
CA VAL A 219 -39.39 22.68 -7.96
C VAL A 219 -39.00 24.15 -7.82
N ASP A 220 -39.97 25.03 -7.58
CA ASP A 220 -39.71 26.46 -7.38
C ASP A 220 -38.81 26.71 -6.15
N GLY A 221 -38.98 25.91 -5.08
CA GLY A 221 -38.13 25.96 -3.89
C GLY A 221 -36.69 25.49 -4.15
N LEU A 222 -36.52 24.46 -5.00
CA LEU A 222 -35.20 24.00 -5.45
C LEU A 222 -34.50 25.03 -6.34
N GLN A 223 -35.24 25.70 -7.23
CA GLN A 223 -34.71 26.74 -8.11
C GLN A 223 -34.24 27.96 -7.33
N GLU A 224 -35.01 28.37 -6.32
CA GLU A 224 -34.60 29.45 -5.41
C GLU A 224 -33.30 29.09 -4.69
N LEU A 225 -33.22 27.88 -4.12
CA LEU A 225 -32.01 27.39 -3.47
C LEU A 225 -30.82 27.33 -4.43
N ALA A 226 -30.99 26.74 -5.61
CA ALA A 226 -29.93 26.63 -6.63
C ALA A 226 -29.41 28.00 -7.07
N THR A 227 -30.29 29.00 -7.20
CA THR A 227 -29.90 30.38 -7.55
C THR A 227 -29.08 31.03 -6.44
N MET A 228 -29.47 30.85 -5.17
CA MET A 228 -28.74 31.36 -4.03
C MET A 228 -27.38 30.66 -3.88
N ASP A 229 -27.37 29.33 -4.04
CA ASP A 229 -26.18 28.50 -3.97
C ASP A 229 -25.16 28.89 -5.06
N PHE A 230 -25.62 29.06 -6.30
CA PHE A 230 -24.77 29.48 -7.42
C PHE A 230 -24.02 30.78 -7.11
N LYS A 231 -24.71 31.81 -6.60
CA LYS A 231 -24.09 33.09 -6.24
C LYS A 231 -23.06 32.94 -5.11
N MET A 232 -23.38 32.12 -4.11
CA MET A 232 -22.49 31.83 -2.98
C MET A 232 -21.19 31.15 -3.44
N VAL A 233 -21.31 30.13 -4.29
CA VAL A 233 -20.17 29.39 -4.84
C VAL A 233 -19.36 30.28 -5.77
N GLN A 234 -20.01 31.05 -6.65
CA GLN A 234 -19.35 32.01 -7.55
C GLN A 234 -18.47 32.99 -6.75
N SER A 235 -19.02 33.61 -5.72
CA SER A 235 -18.26 34.52 -4.83
C SER A 235 -17.08 33.84 -4.16
N THR A 236 -17.22 32.56 -3.82
CA THR A 236 -16.16 31.75 -3.21
C THR A 236 -15.03 31.47 -4.21
N ASN A 237 -15.37 31.03 -5.42
CA ASN A 237 -14.41 30.79 -6.48
C ASN A 237 -13.65 32.07 -6.90
N GLN A 238 -14.33 33.21 -6.89
CA GLN A 238 -13.72 34.52 -7.16
C GLN A 238 -12.64 34.91 -6.13
N ARG A 239 -12.85 34.60 -4.84
CA ARG A 239 -11.83 34.81 -3.81
C ARG A 239 -10.65 33.86 -3.97
N GLU A 240 -10.94 32.60 -4.31
CA GLU A 240 -9.91 31.57 -4.50
C GLU A 240 -8.99 31.88 -5.68
N ILE A 241 -9.53 32.31 -6.81
CA ILE A 241 -8.69 32.70 -7.96
C ILE A 241 -7.83 33.92 -7.64
N LEU A 242 -8.33 34.87 -6.86
CA LEU A 242 -7.54 36.02 -6.42
C LEU A 242 -6.37 35.57 -5.54
N GLN A 243 -6.64 34.70 -4.57
CA GLN A 243 -5.61 34.13 -3.70
C GLN A 243 -4.55 33.36 -4.50
N PHE A 244 -4.97 32.51 -5.44
CA PHE A 244 -4.03 31.80 -6.31
C PHE A 244 -3.22 32.76 -7.19
N SER A 245 -3.86 33.78 -7.75
CA SER A 245 -3.21 34.76 -8.62
C SER A 245 -2.17 35.62 -7.88
N GLU A 246 -2.39 35.93 -6.60
CA GLU A 246 -1.40 36.58 -5.74
C GLU A 246 -0.18 35.69 -5.54
N TRP A 247 -0.40 34.41 -5.16
CA TRP A 247 0.68 33.43 -5.03
C TRP A 247 1.49 33.25 -6.33
N TRP A 248 0.80 33.16 -7.46
CA TRP A 248 1.43 33.00 -8.78
C TRP A 248 2.28 34.22 -9.17
N LYS A 249 1.82 35.44 -8.86
CA LYS A 249 2.59 36.67 -9.07
C LYS A 249 3.84 36.70 -8.20
N ASP A 250 3.73 36.31 -6.93
CA ASP A 250 4.85 36.27 -5.98
C ASP A 250 5.93 35.24 -6.38
N MET A 251 5.54 34.17 -7.08
CA MET A 251 6.47 33.14 -7.56
C MET A 251 7.47 33.66 -8.61
N GLY A 252 7.15 34.74 -9.33
CA GLY A 252 8.05 35.36 -10.32
C GLY A 252 8.20 34.62 -11.66
N LEU A 253 7.83 33.34 -11.74
CA LEU A 253 8.04 32.49 -12.92
C LEU A 253 7.44 33.04 -14.22
N ALA A 254 6.28 33.70 -14.14
CA ALA A 254 5.66 34.31 -15.32
C ALA A 254 6.51 35.42 -15.97
N ASN A 255 7.40 36.07 -15.21
CA ASN A 255 8.34 37.05 -15.74
C ASN A 255 9.62 36.41 -16.28
N ASP A 256 10.05 35.29 -15.67
CA ASP A 256 11.29 34.58 -16.00
C ASP A 256 11.12 33.66 -17.22
N LEU A 257 9.95 33.04 -17.36
CA LEU A 257 9.62 32.07 -18.42
C LEU A 257 8.68 32.70 -19.45
N LYS A 258 9.21 33.63 -20.25
CA LYS A 258 8.41 34.39 -21.24
C LYS A 258 7.78 33.54 -22.36
N PHE A 259 8.23 32.29 -22.51
CA PHE A 259 7.67 31.32 -23.46
C PHE A 259 6.51 30.51 -22.88
N ALA A 260 6.36 30.44 -21.55
CA ALA A 260 5.33 29.65 -20.90
C ALA A 260 3.96 30.36 -20.89
N ARG A 261 2.89 29.59 -21.04
CA ARG A 261 1.50 30.04 -20.96
C ARG A 261 1.23 30.58 -19.56
N ASN A 262 0.54 31.71 -19.47
CA ASN A 262 0.13 32.33 -18.20
C ASN A 262 -1.40 32.39 -18.13
N GLN A 263 -2.03 31.29 -17.72
CA GLN A 263 -3.49 31.09 -17.81
C GLN A 263 -4.11 30.68 -16.46
N PRO A 264 -4.03 31.52 -15.41
CA PRO A 264 -4.47 31.17 -14.06
C PRO A 264 -5.95 30.79 -13.98
N LEU A 265 -6.81 31.43 -14.79
CA LEU A 265 -8.23 31.08 -14.86
C LEU A 265 -8.42 29.69 -15.46
N LYS A 266 -7.72 29.34 -16.54
CA LYS A 266 -7.77 28.01 -17.17
C LYS A 266 -7.29 26.91 -16.22
N TRP A 267 -6.21 27.14 -15.49
CA TRP A 267 -5.68 26.18 -14.51
C TRP A 267 -6.65 25.91 -13.36
N TYR A 268 -7.31 26.97 -12.87
CA TYR A 268 -8.27 26.88 -11.76
C TYR A 268 -9.58 26.13 -12.16
N MET A 269 -9.90 26.03 -13.45
CA MET A 269 -11.09 25.30 -13.89
C MET A 269 -11.03 23.80 -13.52
N TRP A 270 -9.84 23.21 -13.48
CA TRP A 270 -9.65 21.79 -13.14
C TRP A 270 -10.06 21.48 -11.69
N PRO A 271 -9.51 22.13 -10.64
CA PRO A 271 -9.96 21.90 -9.26
C PRO A 271 -11.41 22.32 -9.03
N MET A 272 -11.88 23.38 -9.68
CA MET A 272 -13.27 23.84 -9.56
C MET A 272 -14.27 22.78 -10.06
N ALA A 273 -13.94 22.09 -11.15
CA ALA A 273 -14.73 20.99 -11.69
C ALA A 273 -14.66 19.74 -10.81
N ALA A 274 -13.47 19.38 -10.33
CA ALA A 274 -13.26 18.15 -9.56
C ALA A 274 -13.81 18.22 -8.13
N LEU A 275 -13.71 19.39 -7.50
CA LEU A 275 -14.07 19.65 -6.10
C LEU A 275 -15.25 20.62 -6.02
N THR A 276 -16.43 20.16 -6.45
CA THR A 276 -17.62 21.02 -6.62
C THR A 276 -18.21 21.56 -5.31
N SER A 277 -17.96 20.91 -4.17
CA SER A 277 -18.49 21.38 -2.88
C SER A 277 -17.72 22.60 -2.35
N PRO A 278 -18.40 23.66 -1.87
CA PRO A 278 -17.74 24.84 -1.28
C PRO A 278 -16.79 24.52 -0.11
N ARG A 279 -17.01 23.40 0.60
CA ARG A 279 -16.15 22.95 1.70
C ARG A 279 -14.69 22.72 1.30
N PHE A 280 -14.42 22.49 0.01
CA PHE A 280 -13.10 22.24 -0.53
C PHE A 280 -12.38 23.50 -1.05
N SER A 281 -12.77 24.67 -0.54
CA SER A 281 -12.25 25.97 -0.98
C SER A 281 -10.72 26.05 -0.96
N GLN A 282 -10.11 25.69 0.17
CA GLN A 282 -8.66 25.71 0.31
C GLN A 282 -7.98 24.67 -0.59
N GLN A 283 -8.55 23.47 -0.69
CA GLN A 283 -8.04 22.39 -1.53
C GLN A 283 -8.03 22.77 -3.01
N ARG A 284 -9.01 23.56 -3.49
CA ARG A 284 -9.00 24.05 -4.88
C ARG A 284 -7.83 24.98 -5.15
N VAL A 285 -7.54 25.91 -4.25
CA VAL A 285 -6.39 26.83 -4.38
C VAL A 285 -5.08 26.04 -4.36
N GLU A 286 -4.91 25.12 -3.41
CA GLU A 286 -3.69 24.31 -3.29
C GLU A 286 -3.48 23.38 -4.48
N LEU A 287 -4.56 22.79 -5.04
CA LEU A 287 -4.48 21.93 -6.21
C LEU A 287 -4.21 22.71 -7.51
N THR A 288 -4.58 23.99 -7.57
CA THR A 288 -4.30 24.83 -8.75
C THR A 288 -2.79 25.06 -8.94
N LYS A 289 -2.00 25.05 -7.85
CA LYS A 289 -0.54 25.24 -7.88
C LYS A 289 0.21 24.14 -8.65
N PRO A 290 0.10 22.84 -8.32
CA PRO A 290 0.75 21.79 -9.10
C PRO A 290 0.22 21.74 -10.54
N ILE A 291 -1.07 22.01 -10.76
CA ILE A 291 -1.63 22.09 -12.12
C ILE A 291 -0.94 23.19 -12.93
N SER A 292 -0.74 24.39 -12.36
CA SER A 292 -0.01 25.45 -13.07
C SER A 292 1.42 25.05 -13.44
N LEU A 293 2.13 24.35 -12.56
CA LEU A 293 3.49 23.86 -12.83
C LEU A 293 3.52 22.80 -13.93
N ILE A 294 2.52 21.94 -13.97
CA ILE A 294 2.35 20.92 -15.02
C ILE A 294 2.25 21.56 -16.40
N TYR A 295 1.43 22.62 -16.54
CA TYR A 295 1.32 23.37 -17.81
C TYR A 295 2.64 24.05 -18.21
N ILE A 296 3.42 24.55 -17.26
CA ILE A 296 4.74 25.14 -17.55
C ILE A 296 5.72 24.08 -18.01
N ILE A 297 5.70 22.91 -17.36
CA ILE A 297 6.55 21.78 -17.74
C ILE A 297 6.22 21.38 -19.18
N ASP A 298 4.94 21.23 -19.51
CA ASP A 298 4.49 21.00 -20.89
C ASP A 298 5.10 22.02 -21.87
N ASP A 299 4.98 23.32 -21.57
CA ASP A 299 5.54 24.39 -22.41
C ASP A 299 7.07 24.35 -22.55
N ILE A 300 7.79 23.85 -21.54
CA ILE A 300 9.25 23.68 -21.57
C ILE A 300 9.65 22.60 -22.58
N PHE A 301 8.96 21.46 -22.56
CA PHE A 301 9.26 20.38 -23.49
C PHE A 301 8.83 20.70 -24.91
N ASP A 302 7.72 21.43 -25.06
CA ASP A 302 7.15 21.87 -26.33
C ASP A 302 8.04 22.88 -27.08
N VAL A 303 8.60 23.87 -26.37
CA VAL A 303 9.24 25.05 -26.98
C VAL A 303 10.75 25.09 -26.82
N TYR A 304 11.29 24.64 -25.68
CA TYR A 304 12.57 25.15 -25.21
C TYR A 304 13.66 24.08 -25.03
N GLY A 305 13.33 22.89 -24.54
CA GLY A 305 14.36 21.92 -24.17
C GLY A 305 14.96 21.15 -25.35
N THR A 306 16.29 21.00 -25.36
CA THR A 306 16.93 19.99 -26.21
C THR A 306 16.63 18.58 -25.67
N LEU A 307 16.67 17.56 -26.53
CA LEU A 307 16.40 16.17 -26.10
C LEU A 307 17.23 15.76 -24.86
N GLU A 308 18.50 16.17 -24.79
CA GLU A 308 19.40 15.87 -23.67
C GLU A 308 18.99 16.58 -22.36
N GLU A 309 18.63 17.87 -22.43
CA GLU A 309 18.13 18.63 -21.27
C GLU A 309 16.79 18.10 -20.78
N LEU A 310 15.90 17.72 -21.72
CA LEU A 310 14.60 17.14 -21.42
C LEU A 310 14.74 15.73 -20.82
N THR A 311 15.70 14.92 -21.27
CA THR A 311 16.02 13.63 -20.64
C THR A 311 16.51 13.81 -19.21
N LEU A 312 17.44 14.73 -18.95
CA LEU A 312 17.94 15.01 -17.59
C LEU A 312 16.85 15.56 -16.68
N PHE A 313 16.00 16.45 -17.19
CA PHE A 313 14.85 16.97 -16.46
C PHE A 313 13.83 15.85 -16.16
N THR A 314 13.58 14.96 -17.12
CA THR A 314 12.69 13.80 -16.98
C THR A 314 13.23 12.81 -15.94
N GLU A 315 14.52 12.53 -15.93
CA GLU A 315 15.17 11.68 -14.91
C GLU A 315 15.06 12.30 -13.51
N ALA A 316 15.25 13.62 -13.40
CA ALA A 316 15.08 14.36 -12.15
C ALA A 316 13.63 14.31 -11.65
N VAL A 317 12.64 14.45 -12.53
CA VAL A 317 11.22 14.37 -12.16
C VAL A 317 10.78 12.92 -11.86
N ASN A 318 11.26 11.92 -12.62
CA ASN A 318 10.95 10.51 -12.41
C ASN A 318 11.50 9.96 -11.09
N SER A 319 12.59 10.52 -10.58
CA SER A 319 13.08 10.23 -9.22
C SER A 319 12.09 10.60 -8.09
N SER A 320 11.02 11.35 -8.42
CA SER A 320 9.96 11.76 -7.48
C SER A 320 8.65 10.94 -7.57
N GLY A 321 8.49 10.08 -8.60
CA GLY A 321 7.59 8.93 -8.61
C GLY A 321 6.07 9.14 -8.41
N VAL A 322 5.43 10.19 -8.97
CA VAL A 322 3.99 10.42 -8.73
C VAL A 322 3.24 10.97 -9.95
N ASP A 323 2.06 10.40 -10.24
CA ASP A 323 1.01 11.03 -11.08
C ASP A 323 0.45 12.30 -10.40
N VAL A 324 0.98 13.46 -10.78
CA VAL A 324 0.94 14.66 -9.93
C VAL A 324 -0.49 15.12 -9.56
N VAL A 325 -1.46 15.20 -10.48
CA VAL A 325 -2.75 15.84 -10.16
C VAL A 325 -3.68 14.95 -9.32
N LEU A 326 -3.86 13.69 -9.72
CA LEU A 326 -4.79 12.77 -9.05
C LEU A 326 -4.28 12.35 -7.67
N VAL A 327 -2.97 12.22 -7.52
CA VAL A 327 -2.34 11.90 -6.23
C VAL A 327 -2.39 13.08 -5.27
N HIS A 328 -2.13 14.32 -5.72
CA HIS A 328 -2.31 15.50 -4.87
C HIS A 328 -3.78 15.67 -4.46
N MET A 329 -4.73 15.41 -5.37
CA MET A 329 -6.16 15.44 -5.04
C MET A 329 -6.56 14.39 -4.00
N PHE A 330 -6.04 13.16 -4.12
CA PHE A 330 -6.24 12.09 -3.13
C PHE A 330 -5.79 12.50 -1.73
N PHE A 331 -4.58 13.07 -1.60
CA PHE A 331 -4.04 13.50 -0.31
C PHE A 331 -4.74 14.74 0.26
N LEU A 332 -5.21 15.67 -0.59
CA LEU A 332 -5.91 16.89 -0.15
C LEU A 332 -7.34 16.63 0.34
N LEU A 333 -8.00 15.58 -0.14
CA LEU A 333 -9.37 15.22 0.25
C LEU A 333 -9.49 14.61 1.66
N GLY A 334 -8.39 14.09 2.22
CA GLY A 334 -8.22 13.77 3.65
C GLY A 334 -9.07 12.63 4.25
N HIS A 335 -10.17 12.22 3.62
CA HIS A 335 -11.08 11.19 4.14
C HIS A 335 -10.82 9.81 3.49
N GLY A 336 -10.62 8.79 4.34
CA GLY A 336 -10.42 7.40 3.89
C GLY A 336 -8.98 7.05 3.48
N ILE A 337 -8.01 7.92 3.77
CA ILE A 337 -6.59 7.65 3.53
C ILE A 337 -6.13 6.55 4.49
N THR A 338 -5.95 5.35 3.94
CA THR A 338 -5.35 4.18 4.57
C THR A 338 -4.12 3.76 3.77
N ARG A 339 -3.25 2.93 4.35
CA ARG A 339 -2.10 2.37 3.63
C ARG A 339 -2.53 1.64 2.36
N LYS A 340 -3.60 0.85 2.41
CA LYS A 340 -4.21 0.16 1.26
C LYS A 340 -4.59 1.12 0.14
N THR A 341 -5.20 2.25 0.46
CA THR A 341 -5.61 3.26 -0.54
C THR A 341 -4.43 4.06 -1.10
N VAL A 342 -3.34 4.22 -0.35
CA VAL A 342 -2.10 4.85 -0.83
C VAL A 342 -1.33 3.91 -1.76
N ASP A 343 -1.22 2.64 -1.37
CA ASP A 343 -0.61 1.59 -2.20
C ASP A 343 -1.39 1.45 -3.53
N LEU A 344 -2.73 1.41 -3.46
CA LEU A 344 -3.60 1.42 -4.64
C LEU A 344 -3.36 2.63 -5.56
N VAL A 345 -3.02 3.81 -5.03
CA VAL A 345 -2.74 5.01 -5.83
C VAL A 345 -1.37 4.93 -6.49
N ASN A 346 -0.38 4.35 -5.82
CA ASN A 346 0.97 4.15 -6.35
C ASN A 346 1.03 3.04 -7.41
N ASP A 347 0.11 2.07 -7.33
CA ASP A 347 -0.03 0.96 -8.28
C ASP A 347 -0.87 1.33 -9.53
N ASN A 348 -1.14 2.62 -9.76
CA ASN A 348 -1.91 3.15 -10.90
C ASN A 348 -3.27 2.43 -11.09
N PRO A 349 -4.20 2.60 -10.14
CA PRO A 349 -5.45 1.87 -10.09
C PRO A 349 -6.31 2.20 -11.32
N GLY A 350 -7.16 1.25 -11.73
CA GLY A 350 -8.01 1.39 -12.92
C GLY A 350 -8.76 2.72 -13.01
N ILE A 351 -9.16 3.30 -11.87
CA ILE A 351 -9.83 4.62 -11.81
C ILE A 351 -8.92 5.79 -12.26
N ILE A 352 -7.63 5.78 -11.89
CA ILE A 352 -6.65 6.81 -12.28
C ILE A 352 -6.29 6.60 -13.74
N THR A 353 -5.96 5.36 -14.12
CA THR A 353 -5.57 5.00 -15.48
C THR A 353 -6.68 5.33 -16.49
N SER A 354 -7.93 4.95 -16.20
CA SER A 354 -9.07 5.26 -17.09
C SER A 354 -9.30 6.76 -17.24
N THR A 355 -9.18 7.53 -16.14
CA THR A 355 -9.31 8.99 -16.17
C THR A 355 -8.20 9.65 -17.00
N ALA A 356 -6.95 9.17 -16.84
CA ALA A 356 -5.79 9.64 -17.61
C ALA A 356 -5.91 9.27 -19.10
N THR A 357 -6.37 8.06 -19.43
CA THR A 357 -6.63 7.64 -20.81
C THR A 357 -7.69 8.50 -21.48
N ILE A 358 -8.81 8.80 -20.79
CA ILE A 358 -9.84 9.71 -21.31
C ILE A 358 -9.22 11.09 -21.59
N LEU A 359 -8.44 11.63 -20.66
CA LEU A 359 -7.75 12.92 -20.84
C LEU A 359 -6.86 12.91 -22.08
N ARG A 360 -6.02 11.88 -22.22
CA ARG A 360 -5.05 11.78 -23.30
C ARG A 360 -5.69 11.64 -24.68
N LEU A 361 -6.69 10.77 -24.81
CA LEU A 361 -7.35 10.53 -26.09
C LEU A 361 -8.15 11.76 -26.56
N TRP A 362 -8.70 12.54 -25.63
CA TRP A 362 -9.35 13.81 -25.95
C TRP A 362 -8.36 14.91 -26.35
N ASP A 363 -7.20 14.95 -25.71
CA ASP A 363 -6.11 15.84 -26.10
C ASP A 363 -5.62 15.52 -27.54
N ASP A 364 -5.39 14.23 -27.84
CA ASP A 364 -5.08 13.74 -29.19
C ASP A 364 -6.14 14.10 -30.24
N LEU A 365 -7.43 13.98 -29.89
CA LEU A 365 -8.52 14.38 -30.80
C LEU A 365 -8.55 15.89 -31.04
N GLY A 366 -8.20 16.68 -30.01
CA GLY A 366 -8.18 18.13 -30.06
C GLY A 366 -7.01 18.69 -30.87
N SER A 367 -5.82 18.11 -30.74
CA SER A 367 -4.58 18.57 -31.39
C SER A 367 -4.43 18.11 -32.85
N ALA A 368 -5.07 16.99 -33.23
CA ALA A 368 -5.00 16.41 -34.59
C ALA A 368 -5.58 17.29 -35.73
N LYS A 369 -6.10 18.50 -35.45
CA LYS A 369 -6.48 19.48 -36.49
C LYS A 369 -5.33 20.44 -36.84
N ASP A 370 -4.36 20.60 -35.96
CA ASP A 370 -3.32 21.65 -36.04
C ASP A 370 -2.03 21.12 -36.66
N GLU A 371 -1.79 19.82 -36.45
CA GLU A 371 -0.51 19.17 -36.71
C GLU A 371 -0.33 18.72 -38.18
N ASP A 372 -1.40 18.79 -38.99
CA ASP A 372 -1.39 18.56 -40.44
C ASP A 372 -0.60 19.64 -41.21
N GLN A 373 -0.33 20.81 -40.60
CA GLN A 373 0.34 21.94 -41.27
C GLN A 373 1.88 21.96 -41.12
N ASP A 374 2.43 21.35 -40.06
CA ASP A 374 3.85 21.50 -39.68
C ASP A 374 4.71 20.24 -39.91
N GLY A 375 4.14 19.17 -40.50
CA GLY A 375 4.91 18.07 -41.11
C GLY A 375 5.66 17.12 -40.17
N HIS A 376 5.40 17.22 -38.86
CA HIS A 376 5.94 16.35 -37.81
C HIS A 376 4.79 16.20 -36.77
N ASP A 377 4.21 15.04 -36.47
CA ASP A 377 4.54 14.21 -35.29
C ASP A 377 3.34 13.35 -34.79
N GLY A 378 3.64 12.23 -34.10
CA GLY A 378 3.16 11.81 -32.75
C GLY A 378 1.71 11.58 -32.34
N SER A 379 0.69 12.23 -32.92
CA SER A 379 -0.69 12.04 -32.43
C SER A 379 -1.15 10.60 -32.60
N TYR A 380 -2.08 10.11 -31.76
CA TYR A 380 -2.61 8.75 -31.98
C TYR A 380 -3.27 8.63 -33.36
N VAL A 381 -3.92 9.69 -33.84
CA VAL A 381 -4.54 9.75 -35.17
C VAL A 381 -3.50 9.55 -36.26
N ASP A 382 -2.34 10.21 -36.15
CA ASP A 382 -1.23 10.10 -37.12
C ASP A 382 -0.51 8.76 -37.03
N CYS A 383 -0.26 8.26 -35.82
CA CYS A 383 0.28 6.93 -35.59
C CYS A 383 -0.63 5.86 -36.21
N TYR A 384 -1.94 5.93 -35.97
CA TYR A 384 -2.92 5.02 -36.54
C TYR A 384 -2.95 5.09 -38.08
N MET A 385 -2.91 6.29 -38.66
CA MET A 385 -2.87 6.47 -40.12
C MET A 385 -1.56 5.95 -40.73
N LYS A 386 -0.44 6.06 -40.03
CA LYS A 386 0.87 5.55 -40.46
C LYS A 386 0.92 4.03 -40.44
N ASP A 387 0.38 3.42 -39.39
CA ASP A 387 0.33 1.96 -39.21
C ASP A 387 -0.72 1.31 -40.12
N HIS A 388 -1.82 2.01 -40.42
CA HIS A 388 -2.91 1.55 -41.27
C HIS A 388 -2.97 2.32 -42.59
N LYS A 389 -1.94 2.12 -43.43
CA LYS A 389 -1.81 2.76 -44.74
C LYS A 389 -3.10 2.66 -45.57
N GLY A 390 -3.70 3.80 -45.87
CA GLY A 390 -4.96 3.91 -46.62
C GLY A 390 -6.21 4.15 -45.79
N SER A 391 -6.09 4.24 -44.45
CA SER A 391 -7.16 4.71 -43.57
C SER A 391 -7.42 6.21 -43.74
N SER A 392 -8.66 6.66 -43.54
CA SER A 392 -9.01 8.08 -43.52
C SER A 392 -8.89 8.67 -42.12
N VAL A 393 -8.67 9.99 -42.03
CA VAL A 393 -8.68 10.74 -40.76
C VAL A 393 -9.98 10.48 -39.98
N ASN A 394 -11.12 10.42 -40.67
CA ASN A 394 -12.41 10.13 -40.03
C ASN A 394 -12.42 8.75 -39.38
N ARG A 395 -11.88 7.73 -40.06
CA ARG A 395 -11.79 6.37 -39.51
C ARG A 395 -10.85 6.30 -38.30
N ALA A 396 -9.74 7.05 -38.32
CA ALA A 396 -8.83 7.16 -37.18
C ALA A 396 -9.51 7.86 -35.98
N ARG A 397 -10.28 8.92 -36.23
CA ARG A 397 -11.08 9.60 -35.19
C ARG A 397 -12.19 8.71 -34.63
N ASP A 398 -12.84 7.92 -35.47
CA ASP A 398 -13.85 6.95 -35.03
C ASP A 398 -13.22 5.91 -34.08
N GLU A 399 -12.00 5.44 -34.37
CA GLU A 399 -11.25 4.53 -33.50
C GLU A 399 -10.94 5.17 -32.13
N VAL A 400 -10.45 6.41 -32.11
CA VAL A 400 -10.17 7.12 -30.86
C VAL A 400 -11.45 7.32 -30.05
N ASN A 401 -12.57 7.62 -30.70
CA ASN A 401 -13.88 7.71 -30.03
C ASN A 401 -14.33 6.36 -29.43
N CYS A 402 -14.05 5.24 -30.10
CA CYS A 402 -14.26 3.90 -29.54
C CYS A 402 -13.39 3.68 -28.29
N MET A 403 -12.10 4.03 -28.34
CA MET A 403 -11.20 3.90 -27.20
C MET A 403 -11.63 4.76 -26.00
N ILE A 404 -12.13 5.98 -26.26
CA ILE A 404 -12.71 6.84 -25.22
C ILE A 404 -13.93 6.16 -24.61
N SER A 405 -14.80 5.58 -25.45
CA SER A 405 -15.99 4.84 -24.98
C SER A 405 -15.61 3.68 -24.07
N ASP A 406 -14.60 2.90 -24.44
CA ASP A 406 -14.09 1.79 -23.65
C ASP A 406 -13.46 2.26 -22.33
N ALA A 407 -12.68 3.34 -22.35
CA ALA A 407 -12.11 3.94 -21.13
C ALA A 407 -13.21 4.41 -20.17
N TRP A 408 -14.33 4.96 -20.67
CA TRP A 408 -15.50 5.27 -19.86
C TRP A 408 -16.14 4.02 -19.24
N LYS A 409 -16.20 2.89 -19.97
CA LYS A 409 -16.72 1.61 -19.44
C LYS A 409 -15.84 1.06 -18.32
N PHE A 410 -14.53 1.15 -18.47
CA PHE A 410 -13.58 0.78 -17.40
C PHE A 410 -13.74 1.70 -16.18
N LEU A 411 -13.80 3.02 -16.38
CA LEU A 411 -14.03 3.97 -15.29
C LEU A 411 -15.34 3.68 -14.53
N ASN A 412 -16.42 3.37 -15.25
CA ASN A 412 -17.70 2.97 -14.65
C ASN A 412 -17.59 1.70 -13.82
N GLN A 413 -16.85 0.69 -14.31
CA GLN A 413 -16.62 -0.57 -13.60
C GLN A 413 -15.85 -0.36 -12.29
N GLU A 414 -14.85 0.50 -12.32
CA GLU A 414 -14.09 0.90 -11.12
C GLU A 414 -14.97 1.64 -10.11
N CYS A 415 -15.88 2.51 -10.58
CA CYS A 415 -16.83 3.21 -9.72
C CYS A 415 -17.85 2.27 -9.03
N LEU A 416 -18.09 1.07 -9.57
CA LEU A 416 -18.99 0.05 -9.01
C LEU A 416 -18.26 -0.99 -8.14
N SER A 417 -16.92 -0.95 -8.09
CA SER A 417 -16.11 -1.95 -7.39
C SER A 417 -16.18 -1.75 -5.86
N PRO A 418 -16.25 -2.82 -5.05
CA PRO A 418 -16.36 -2.71 -3.59
C PRO A 418 -15.15 -2.01 -2.95
N ASN A 419 -15.30 -0.71 -2.70
CA ASN A 419 -14.47 0.19 -1.87
C ASN A 419 -12.94 0.01 -1.96
N SER A 420 -12.37 0.29 -3.13
CA SER A 420 -10.95 0.65 -3.28
C SER A 420 -10.66 2.11 -2.91
N PHE A 421 -11.63 3.01 -3.04
CA PHE A 421 -11.49 4.45 -2.75
C PHE A 421 -12.71 5.06 -2.03
N SER A 422 -12.54 6.23 -1.39
CA SER A 422 -13.66 6.94 -0.77
C SER A 422 -14.61 7.48 -1.83
N ALA A 423 -15.92 7.52 -1.53
CA ALA A 423 -16.93 8.06 -2.45
C ALA A 423 -16.62 9.50 -2.92
N SER A 424 -15.98 10.30 -2.05
CA SER A 424 -15.53 11.65 -2.42
C SER A 424 -14.41 11.62 -3.47
N PHE A 425 -13.43 10.73 -3.35
CA PHE A 425 -12.37 10.59 -4.34
C PHE A 425 -12.91 10.04 -5.67
N THR A 426 -13.73 8.98 -5.63
CA THR A 426 -14.38 8.42 -6.82
C THR A 426 -15.18 9.47 -7.59
N LYS A 427 -15.99 10.27 -6.88
CA LYS A 427 -16.79 11.36 -7.48
C LYS A 427 -15.90 12.46 -8.05
N SER A 428 -14.77 12.79 -7.41
CA SER A 428 -13.81 13.76 -7.93
C SER A 428 -13.07 13.28 -9.18
N SER A 429 -12.64 12.01 -9.23
CA SER A 429 -12.04 11.41 -10.43
C SER A 429 -13.02 11.38 -11.61
N LEU A 430 -14.28 11.01 -11.35
CA LEU A 430 -15.35 11.06 -12.34
C LEU A 430 -15.60 12.48 -12.86
N ASN A 431 -15.59 13.48 -11.97
CA ASN A 431 -15.74 14.88 -12.36
C ASN A 431 -14.56 15.41 -13.19
N LEU A 432 -13.33 14.94 -12.94
CA LEU A 432 -12.19 15.25 -13.81
C LEU A 432 -12.40 14.69 -15.22
N ALA A 433 -12.81 13.43 -15.35
CA ALA A 433 -13.13 12.82 -16.65
C ALA A 433 -14.25 13.59 -17.40
N ARG A 434 -15.25 14.10 -16.68
CA ARG A 434 -16.32 14.95 -17.24
C ARG A 434 -15.84 16.34 -17.69
N MET A 435 -14.75 16.85 -17.10
CA MET A 435 -14.17 18.15 -17.45
C MET A 435 -13.35 18.09 -18.75
N VAL A 436 -12.74 16.94 -19.04
CA VAL A 436 -11.83 16.75 -20.17
C VAL A 436 -12.41 17.25 -21.51
N PRO A 437 -13.62 16.87 -21.95
CA PRO A 437 -14.15 17.34 -23.23
C PRO A 437 -14.25 18.87 -23.31
N LEU A 438 -14.57 19.55 -22.21
CA LEU A 438 -14.67 21.02 -22.16
C LEU A 438 -13.29 21.70 -22.27
N MET A 439 -12.23 21.03 -21.81
CA MET A 439 -10.87 21.57 -21.82
C MET A 439 -10.16 21.40 -23.17
N TYR A 440 -10.60 20.44 -24.00
CA TYR A 440 -9.92 20.05 -25.24
C TYR A 440 -10.79 20.12 -26.52
N SER A 441 -12.06 20.56 -26.44
CA SER A 441 -12.93 20.75 -27.62
C SER A 441 -12.75 22.12 -28.30
N TYR A 442 -11.69 22.28 -29.09
CA TYR A 442 -11.39 23.50 -29.83
C TYR A 442 -12.32 23.73 -31.03
N ASP A 443 -12.72 24.97 -31.27
CA ASP A 443 -13.41 25.38 -32.50
C ASP A 443 -12.42 25.57 -33.67
N ASP A 444 -12.93 25.85 -34.87
CA ASP A 444 -12.11 26.03 -36.08
C ASP A 444 -11.20 27.27 -36.04
N ASN A 445 -11.28 28.11 -34.98
CA ASN A 445 -10.40 29.25 -34.73
C ASN A 445 -9.57 29.07 -33.44
N HIS A 446 -9.42 27.82 -32.96
CA HIS A 446 -8.60 27.47 -31.79
C HIS A 446 -9.07 28.09 -30.49
N LYS A 447 -10.36 28.39 -30.40
CA LYS A 447 -10.98 28.89 -29.18
C LYS A 447 -11.72 27.76 -28.49
N LEU A 448 -11.87 27.91 -27.18
CA LEU A 448 -12.75 27.07 -26.36
C LEU A 448 -14.00 27.91 -26.02
N PRO A 449 -14.90 28.20 -26.99
CA PRO A 449 -15.99 29.15 -26.79
C PRO A 449 -16.92 28.75 -25.64
N ILE A 450 -17.17 27.44 -25.48
CA ILE A 450 -17.99 26.88 -24.42
C ILE A 450 -17.30 27.06 -23.05
N LEU A 451 -16.01 26.72 -22.95
CA LEU A 451 -15.24 26.93 -21.72
C LEU A 451 -15.19 28.41 -21.34
N GLN A 452 -14.95 29.30 -22.30
CA GLN A 452 -14.92 30.75 -22.10
C GLN A 452 -16.26 31.31 -21.62
N GLU A 453 -17.38 30.82 -22.16
CA GLU A 453 -18.72 31.18 -21.69
C GLU A 453 -18.92 30.77 -20.23
N HIS A 454 -18.50 29.57 -19.87
CA HIS A 454 -18.60 29.05 -18.51
C HIS A 454 -17.68 29.78 -17.52
N MET A 455 -16.45 30.08 -17.91
CA MET A 455 -15.52 30.92 -17.13
C MET A 455 -16.12 32.31 -16.89
N LYS A 456 -16.72 32.91 -17.93
CA LYS A 456 -17.44 34.19 -17.81
C LYS A 456 -18.59 34.10 -16.82
N SER A 457 -19.39 33.04 -16.88
CA SER A 457 -20.55 32.91 -16.02
C SER A 457 -20.22 32.57 -14.56
N MET A 458 -19.10 31.89 -14.28
CA MET A 458 -18.79 31.36 -12.94
C MET A 458 -17.69 32.10 -12.20
N LEU A 459 -16.83 32.84 -12.90
CA LEU A 459 -15.68 33.52 -12.31
C LEU A 459 -15.69 35.03 -12.59
N TYR A 460 -16.20 35.48 -13.72
CA TYR A 460 -15.99 36.85 -14.19
C TYR A 460 -16.90 37.91 -13.53
N ASP A 461 -16.30 39.00 -13.07
CA ASP A 461 -16.93 40.22 -12.55
C ASP A 461 -15.94 41.41 -12.74
N ASP A 462 -16.44 42.65 -12.72
CA ASP A 462 -15.68 43.89 -12.93
C ASP A 462 -14.44 43.98 -12.00
N VAL A 463 -14.54 43.40 -10.80
CA VAL A 463 -13.47 43.35 -9.78
C VAL A 463 -12.24 42.54 -10.23
N LEU A 464 -12.42 41.41 -10.93
CA LEU A 464 -11.29 40.61 -11.44
C LEU A 464 -10.56 41.33 -12.57
N LYS A 465 -11.31 42.06 -13.39
CA LYS A 465 -10.79 42.88 -14.49
C LYS A 465 -9.95 44.06 -13.99
N GLU A 466 -10.43 44.78 -12.96
CA GLU A 466 -9.68 45.88 -12.34
C GLU A 466 -8.35 45.42 -11.70
N ARG A 467 -8.23 44.15 -11.31
CA ARG A 467 -7.01 43.55 -10.74
C ARG A 467 -6.10 42.88 -11.78
N GLY A 468 -6.39 43.06 -13.08
CA GLY A 468 -5.58 42.57 -14.19
C GLY A 468 -5.69 41.06 -14.43
N ILE A 469 -6.80 40.43 -14.02
CA ILE A 469 -7.11 39.02 -14.30
C ILE A 469 -8.17 39.03 -15.43
N ASP A 470 -7.72 39.21 -16.67
CA ASP A 470 -8.58 39.21 -17.87
C ASP A 470 -8.03 38.23 -18.92
N ASP A 471 -8.89 37.34 -19.42
CA ASP A 471 -8.55 36.30 -20.41
C ASP A 471 -8.82 36.73 -21.86
N VAL A 472 -9.11 38.02 -22.09
CA VAL A 472 -9.35 38.53 -23.44
C VAL A 472 -8.06 39.11 -24.02
N ALA A 473 -7.21 38.19 -24.49
CA ALA A 473 -6.03 38.37 -25.36
C ALA A 473 -4.72 38.82 -24.70
N VAL A 474 -3.77 37.87 -24.54
CA VAL A 474 -2.47 37.92 -25.25
C VAL A 474 -2.06 36.47 -25.58
N ILE A 475 -2.51 35.97 -26.75
CA ILE A 475 -1.62 35.15 -27.57
C ILE A 475 -0.54 36.14 -28.01
N ASN A 476 0.71 35.95 -27.61
CA ASN A 476 1.79 36.70 -28.23
C ASN A 476 1.94 36.14 -29.64
N PRO A 477 1.58 36.86 -30.72
CA PRO A 477 1.54 36.29 -32.06
C PRO A 477 2.92 35.92 -32.61
N ASP A 478 3.99 36.35 -31.92
CA ASP A 478 5.38 36.18 -32.33
C ASP A 478 6.08 34.95 -31.72
N VAL A 479 5.40 34.17 -30.86
CA VAL A 479 5.89 32.85 -30.45
C VAL A 479 4.91 31.86 -31.04
N GLY A 480 5.30 31.21 -32.15
CA GLY A 480 4.50 30.16 -32.77
C GLY A 480 4.00 29.21 -31.69
N GLN A 481 2.71 28.88 -31.71
CA GLN A 481 2.18 27.85 -30.82
C GLN A 481 3.00 26.59 -31.06
N PRO A 482 3.70 26.06 -30.04
CA PRO A 482 4.22 24.73 -30.19
C PRO A 482 3.02 23.77 -30.28
N PRO A 483 3.07 22.75 -31.15
CA PRO A 483 2.19 21.60 -31.01
C PRO A 483 2.45 20.96 -29.63
N ASN A 484 1.40 20.50 -28.94
CA ASN A 484 1.47 19.80 -27.65
C ASN A 484 2.37 18.56 -27.80
N ARG A 485 3.67 18.74 -27.62
CA ARG A 485 4.74 17.76 -27.79
C ARG A 485 5.49 17.69 -26.49
N VAL A 486 4.95 16.88 -25.58
CA VAL A 486 5.68 15.92 -24.71
C VAL A 486 4.99 15.70 -23.36
N PHE A 487 3.80 16.24 -23.07
CA PHE A 487 3.04 15.75 -21.90
C PHE A 487 2.80 14.23 -21.89
N VAL A 488 2.99 13.61 -23.05
CA VAL A 488 2.66 12.25 -23.37
C VAL A 488 3.86 11.31 -23.26
N PHE A 489 5.11 11.78 -23.29
CA PHE A 489 6.26 10.87 -23.35
C PHE A 489 6.51 10.14 -22.02
N LEU A 490 6.12 10.74 -20.89
CA LEU A 490 6.10 10.09 -19.57
C LEU A 490 5.04 8.98 -19.46
N VAL A 491 4.01 9.02 -20.31
CA VAL A 491 2.98 7.97 -20.41
C VAL A 491 3.40 6.97 -21.50
N HIS A 492 3.80 7.43 -22.68
CA HIS A 492 4.00 6.61 -23.87
C HIS A 492 5.23 5.68 -23.83
N GLU A 493 6.33 6.07 -23.17
CA GLU A 493 7.54 5.22 -23.13
C GLU A 493 7.37 4.01 -22.19
N LYS A 494 6.45 4.09 -21.22
CA LYS A 494 6.00 2.93 -20.42
C LYS A 494 4.98 2.05 -21.15
N PHE A 495 4.24 2.56 -22.13
CA PHE A 495 3.07 1.88 -22.69
C PHE A 495 3.19 1.37 -24.14
N CYS A 496 4.18 1.80 -24.95
CA CYS A 496 4.34 1.27 -26.32
C CYS A 496 5.76 0.84 -26.73
N GLY A 497 6.65 0.59 -25.77
CA GLY A 497 7.95 -0.04 -26.02
C GLY A 497 7.78 -1.52 -26.39
N GLY A 498 7.49 -1.80 -27.66
CA GLY A 498 7.50 -3.13 -28.25
C GLY A 498 8.88 -3.77 -28.17
N ARG A 499 9.16 -4.44 -27.05
CA ARG A 499 9.91 -5.69 -27.02
C ARG A 499 8.97 -6.71 -26.41
N SER A 500 8.75 -7.79 -27.17
CA SER A 500 8.02 -8.97 -26.77
C SER A 500 8.42 -9.41 -25.36
N PHE A 501 7.61 -9.02 -24.37
CA PHE A 501 7.44 -9.82 -23.18
C PHE A 501 6.59 -11.02 -23.62
N GLU A 502 7.25 -12.16 -23.75
CA GLU A 502 6.56 -13.44 -23.69
C GLU A 502 5.74 -13.48 -22.39
N GLU A 503 4.42 -13.59 -22.55
CA GLU A 503 3.38 -13.95 -21.57
C GLU A 503 3.72 -13.79 -20.08
N PHE A 504 3.25 -12.70 -19.44
CA PHE A 504 2.91 -12.68 -18.01
C PHE A 504 1.78 -11.66 -17.73
N GLU A 505 0.56 -11.95 -18.21
CA GLU A 505 -0.66 -11.63 -17.45
C GLU A 505 -1.13 -12.94 -16.81
N PRO A 506 -1.00 -13.10 -15.48
CA PRO A 506 -2.20 -13.39 -14.67
C PRO A 506 -2.09 -12.99 -13.17
N GLU A 507 -1.57 -11.80 -12.83
CA GLU A 507 -1.38 -11.46 -11.40
C GLU A 507 -2.71 -11.26 -10.63
N ASP A 508 -3.67 -10.47 -11.14
CA ASP A 508 -4.90 -10.16 -10.40
C ASP A 508 -5.82 -11.36 -10.10
N GLU A 509 -6.02 -12.27 -11.07
CA GLU A 509 -6.82 -13.48 -10.84
C GLU A 509 -6.14 -14.42 -9.83
N PHE A 510 -4.80 -14.48 -9.84
CA PHE A 510 -4.02 -15.28 -8.90
C PHE A 510 -4.14 -14.75 -7.47
N TYR A 511 -4.04 -13.43 -7.26
CA TYR A 511 -4.23 -12.81 -5.95
C TYR A 511 -5.66 -13.00 -5.42
N VAL A 512 -6.68 -12.86 -6.27
CA VAL A 512 -8.09 -13.10 -5.89
C VAL A 512 -8.30 -14.57 -5.49
N LYS A 513 -7.74 -15.53 -6.24
CA LYS A 513 -7.80 -16.95 -5.89
C LYS A 513 -7.07 -17.23 -4.57
N HIS A 514 -5.91 -16.61 -4.34
CA HIS A 514 -5.16 -16.74 -3.09
C HIS A 514 -6.00 -16.23 -1.91
N GLU A 515 -6.58 -15.03 -2.01
CA GLU A 515 -7.42 -14.47 -0.94
C GLU A 515 -8.65 -15.34 -0.66
N GLN A 516 -9.27 -15.88 -1.71
CA GLN A 516 -10.38 -16.81 -1.56
C GLN A 516 -9.95 -18.10 -0.84
N LYS A 517 -8.77 -18.64 -1.16
CA LYS A 517 -8.19 -19.81 -0.49
C LYS A 517 -7.85 -19.52 0.97
N VAL A 518 -7.33 -18.34 1.29
CA VAL A 518 -7.13 -17.88 2.68
C VAL A 518 -8.45 -17.89 3.45
N LYS A 519 -9.54 -17.39 2.86
CA LYS A 519 -10.88 -17.40 3.49
C LYS A 519 -11.40 -18.82 3.70
N GLU A 520 -11.20 -19.72 2.74
CA GLU A 520 -11.55 -21.15 2.86
C GLU A 520 -10.81 -21.80 4.04
N VAL A 521 -9.48 -21.68 4.07
CA VAL A 521 -8.64 -22.25 5.13
C VAL A 521 -8.99 -21.65 6.50
N ARG A 522 -9.31 -20.35 6.57
CA ARG A 522 -9.76 -19.70 7.81
C ARG A 522 -11.05 -20.32 8.36
N SER A 523 -12.01 -20.61 7.48
CA SER A 523 -13.25 -21.29 7.86
C SER A 523 -12.97 -22.72 8.38
N VAL A 524 -12.07 -23.44 7.71
CA VAL A 524 -11.63 -24.78 8.13
C VAL A 524 -10.95 -24.72 9.49
N LEU A 525 -10.04 -23.76 9.72
CA LEU A 525 -9.33 -23.59 10.99
C LEU A 525 -10.30 -23.35 12.16
N ARG A 526 -11.32 -22.51 11.96
CA ARG A 526 -12.34 -22.26 12.99
C ARG A 526 -13.14 -23.52 13.35
N LYS A 527 -13.45 -24.36 12.35
CA LYS A 527 -14.20 -25.61 12.55
C LYS A 527 -13.32 -26.70 13.19
N VAL A 528 -12.11 -26.91 12.66
CA VAL A 528 -11.16 -27.91 13.18
C VAL A 528 -10.71 -27.53 14.59
N GLY A 529 -10.56 -26.24 14.88
CA GLY A 529 -10.20 -25.71 16.19
C GLY A 529 -11.25 -25.93 17.29
N GLU A 530 -12.44 -26.45 16.98
CA GLU A 530 -13.38 -26.92 18.01
C GLU A 530 -12.82 -28.15 18.75
N ASN A 531 -12.03 -28.99 18.06
CA ASN A 531 -11.28 -30.10 18.66
C ASN A 531 -9.90 -29.61 19.15
N PRO A 532 -9.59 -29.72 20.46
CA PRO A 532 -8.32 -29.24 21.02
C PRO A 532 -7.06 -29.78 20.30
N LEU A 533 -6.99 -31.09 20.08
CA LEU A 533 -5.81 -31.72 19.47
C LEU A 533 -5.71 -31.42 17.98
N GLU A 534 -6.82 -31.54 17.24
CA GLU A 534 -6.80 -31.26 15.80
C GLU A 534 -6.51 -29.77 15.50
N GLY A 535 -7.02 -28.86 16.34
CA GLY A 535 -6.69 -27.44 16.29
C GLY A 535 -5.18 -27.20 16.44
N LEU A 536 -4.54 -27.80 17.45
CA LEU A 536 -3.09 -27.71 17.65
C LEU A 536 -2.30 -28.29 16.46
N VAL A 537 -2.74 -29.43 15.91
CA VAL A 537 -2.10 -30.05 14.73
C VAL A 537 -2.22 -29.15 13.51
N MET A 538 -3.37 -28.48 13.31
CA MET A 538 -3.55 -27.55 12.19
C MET A 538 -2.69 -26.31 12.35
N ILE A 539 -2.58 -25.74 13.57
CA ILE A 539 -1.67 -24.61 13.85
C ILE A 539 -0.22 -25.00 13.56
N ASP A 540 0.24 -26.17 14.03
CA ASP A 540 1.58 -26.66 13.74
C ASP A 540 1.83 -26.81 12.23
N THR A 541 0.82 -27.30 11.49
CA THR A 541 0.91 -27.45 10.04
C THR A 541 1.01 -26.09 9.33
N LEU A 542 0.21 -25.09 9.74
CA LEU A 542 0.28 -23.72 9.21
C LEU A 542 1.66 -23.08 9.47
N GLN A 543 2.20 -23.28 10.68
CA GLN A 543 3.51 -22.80 11.10
C GLN A 543 4.65 -23.46 10.31
N ARG A 544 4.59 -24.77 10.04
CA ARG A 544 5.57 -25.52 9.24
C ARG A 544 5.51 -25.20 7.75
N LEU A 545 4.33 -24.84 7.25
CA LEU A 545 4.12 -24.34 5.88
C LEU A 545 4.45 -22.85 5.71
N SER A 546 4.81 -22.14 6.79
CA SER A 546 5.14 -20.71 6.78
C SER A 546 3.99 -19.79 6.30
N ILE A 547 2.74 -20.18 6.53
CA ILE A 547 1.52 -19.42 6.16
C ILE A 547 0.68 -19.00 7.38
N ASP A 548 1.20 -19.22 8.60
CA ASP A 548 0.56 -18.87 9.87
C ASP A 548 0.23 -17.37 10.00
N TYR A 549 0.98 -16.51 9.32
CA TYR A 549 0.81 -15.07 9.39
C TYR A 549 -0.53 -14.56 8.82
N HIS A 550 -1.26 -15.37 8.05
CA HIS A 550 -2.61 -15.07 7.57
C HIS A 550 -3.71 -15.30 8.62
N PHE A 551 -3.39 -16.03 9.69
CA PHE A 551 -4.34 -16.58 10.66
C PHE A 551 -3.99 -16.22 12.11
N GLN A 552 -3.24 -15.13 12.33
CA GLN A 552 -2.74 -14.78 13.68
C GLN A 552 -3.87 -14.62 14.70
N GLU A 553 -4.98 -13.98 14.33
CA GLU A 553 -6.14 -13.81 15.21
C GLU A 553 -6.77 -15.16 15.61
N GLU A 554 -6.94 -16.08 14.65
CA GLU A 554 -7.47 -17.41 14.92
C GLU A 554 -6.51 -18.25 15.77
N ILE A 555 -5.21 -18.20 15.48
CA ILE A 555 -4.17 -18.91 16.23
C ILE A 555 -4.13 -18.40 17.67
N GLU A 556 -4.14 -17.09 17.87
CA GLU A 556 -4.13 -16.46 19.19
C GLU A 556 -5.37 -16.88 20.00
N ALA A 557 -6.56 -16.81 19.41
CA ALA A 557 -7.79 -17.21 20.09
C ALA A 557 -7.81 -18.69 20.49
N LEU A 558 -7.35 -19.58 19.60
CA LEU A 558 -7.29 -21.01 19.87
C LEU A 558 -6.27 -21.34 20.97
N LEU A 559 -5.07 -20.75 20.91
CA LEU A 559 -4.04 -20.98 21.91
C LEU A 559 -4.39 -20.36 23.26
N GLN A 560 -5.06 -19.20 23.28
CA GLN A 560 -5.58 -18.60 24.51
C GLN A 560 -6.60 -19.53 25.18
N LYS A 561 -7.52 -20.12 24.41
CA LYS A 561 -8.46 -21.13 24.92
C LYS A 561 -7.73 -22.34 25.50
N GLN A 562 -6.75 -22.89 24.77
CA GLN A 562 -5.93 -24.01 25.24
C GLN A 562 -5.16 -23.68 26.54
N TYR A 563 -4.63 -22.46 26.65
CA TYR A 563 -3.96 -21.98 27.85
C TYR A 563 -4.92 -21.89 29.06
N MET A 564 -6.10 -21.31 28.87
CA MET A 564 -7.13 -21.23 29.92
C MET A 564 -7.59 -22.62 30.38
N GLU A 565 -7.86 -23.53 29.44
CA GLU A 565 -8.24 -24.91 29.76
C GLU A 565 -7.14 -25.64 30.55
N SER A 566 -5.87 -25.40 30.20
CA SER A 566 -4.72 -25.97 30.89
C SER A 566 -4.51 -25.45 32.32
N THR A 567 -5.01 -24.25 32.64
CA THR A 567 -4.84 -23.62 33.96
C THR A 567 -6.01 -23.89 34.92
N ILE A 568 -7.17 -24.32 34.41
CA ILE A 568 -8.40 -24.55 35.20
C ILE A 568 -8.55 -26.01 35.66
N SER A 569 -7.93 -26.97 34.98
CA SER A 569 -8.08 -28.39 35.30
C SER A 569 -7.10 -28.83 36.39
N ASP A 570 -7.57 -28.92 37.64
CA ASP A 570 -6.84 -29.39 38.84
C ASP A 570 -6.58 -30.92 38.86
N GLY A 571 -6.30 -31.48 37.68
CA GLY A 571 -6.14 -32.90 37.41
C GLY A 571 -6.15 -33.10 35.91
N TYR A 572 -4.98 -33.23 35.29
CA TYR A 572 -4.91 -33.54 33.86
C TYR A 572 -5.45 -34.97 33.63
N PRO A 573 -6.43 -35.17 32.73
CA PRO A 573 -6.68 -36.50 32.16
C PRO A 573 -5.41 -37.07 31.52
N GLU A 574 -5.36 -38.39 31.30
CA GLU A 574 -4.29 -39.11 30.61
C GLU A 574 -4.12 -38.59 29.16
N PHE A 575 -3.47 -37.44 28.99
CA PHE A 575 -3.09 -36.94 27.67
C PHE A 575 -1.83 -37.67 27.18
N ASP A 576 -1.87 -38.03 25.90
CA ASP A 576 -0.77 -38.65 25.19
C ASP A 576 0.47 -37.71 25.14
N LEU A 577 1.67 -38.29 25.09
CA LEU A 577 2.94 -37.54 25.08
C LEU A 577 2.99 -36.55 23.91
N TYR A 578 2.46 -36.95 22.75
CA TYR A 578 2.36 -36.09 21.58
C TYR A 578 1.52 -34.83 21.83
N GLU A 579 0.35 -34.97 22.44
CA GLU A 579 -0.55 -33.84 22.70
C GLU A 579 0.05 -32.86 23.69
N VAL A 580 0.57 -33.36 24.82
CA VAL A 580 1.18 -32.50 25.86
C VAL A 580 2.38 -31.74 25.31
N SER A 581 3.26 -32.43 24.58
CA SER A 581 4.46 -31.80 24.02
C SER A 581 4.11 -30.77 22.95
N THR A 582 3.13 -31.08 22.08
CA THR A 582 2.67 -30.15 21.04
C THR A 582 2.01 -28.91 21.64
N ARG A 583 1.12 -29.08 22.62
CA ARG A 583 0.47 -27.97 23.33
C ARG A 583 1.51 -27.10 24.04
N PHE A 584 2.43 -27.71 24.80
CA PHE A 584 3.50 -27.00 25.50
C PHE A 584 4.32 -26.14 24.53
N ARG A 585 4.77 -26.74 23.42
CA ARG A 585 5.58 -26.07 22.41
C ARG A 585 4.82 -24.88 21.81
N LEU A 586 3.62 -25.08 21.28
CA LEU A 586 2.86 -24.03 20.61
C LEU A 586 2.52 -22.87 21.55
N LEU A 587 2.17 -23.16 22.81
CA LEU A 587 1.92 -22.13 23.82
C LEU A 587 3.20 -21.32 24.13
N ARG A 588 4.33 -21.99 24.39
CA ARG A 588 5.61 -21.31 24.66
C ARG A 588 6.10 -20.50 23.46
N GLN A 589 5.87 -20.97 22.23
CA GLN A 589 6.22 -20.26 20.99
C GLN A 589 5.47 -18.93 20.86
N GLU A 590 4.21 -18.87 21.27
CA GLU A 590 3.40 -17.64 21.30
C GLU A 590 3.57 -16.83 22.60
N GLY A 591 4.58 -17.16 23.42
CA GLY A 591 4.96 -16.38 24.60
C GLY A 591 4.20 -16.75 25.89
N TYR A 592 3.35 -17.77 25.91
CA TYR A 592 2.70 -18.21 27.14
C TYR A 592 3.70 -18.87 28.09
N ASN A 593 3.72 -18.44 29.35
CA ASN A 593 4.57 -19.03 30.38
C ASN A 593 3.97 -20.33 30.95
N VAL A 594 4.11 -21.44 30.21
CA VAL A 594 3.66 -22.77 30.62
C VAL A 594 4.76 -23.51 31.38
N PRO A 595 4.58 -23.96 32.62
CA PRO A 595 5.63 -24.66 33.38
C PRO A 595 6.06 -25.99 32.73
N ALA A 596 7.36 -26.26 32.69
CA ALA A 596 7.88 -27.55 32.20
C ALA A 596 7.53 -28.76 33.10
N ASP A 597 7.00 -28.51 34.30
CA ASP A 597 6.56 -29.55 35.25
C ASP A 597 5.46 -30.46 34.71
N VAL A 598 4.75 -30.04 33.65
CA VAL A 598 3.78 -30.89 32.94
C VAL A 598 4.41 -32.21 32.47
N PHE A 599 5.73 -32.23 32.20
CA PHE A 599 6.45 -33.42 31.76
C PHE A 599 6.76 -34.41 32.90
N ASN A 600 6.56 -34.03 34.17
CA ASN A 600 6.71 -34.96 35.30
C ASN A 600 5.71 -36.12 35.25
N ASN A 601 4.58 -35.94 34.58
CA ASN A 601 3.58 -37.00 34.36
C ASN A 601 4.14 -38.18 33.55
N PHE A 602 5.18 -37.94 32.76
CA PHE A 602 5.87 -38.92 31.91
C PHE A 602 7.11 -39.52 32.57
N LYS A 603 7.38 -39.18 33.84
CA LYS A 603 8.51 -39.71 34.62
C LYS A 603 8.09 -40.80 35.60
N ASN A 604 9.03 -41.67 35.95
CA ASN A 604 8.90 -42.67 37.01
C ASN A 604 9.25 -42.08 38.39
N LYS A 605 9.16 -42.90 39.44
CA LYS A 605 9.44 -42.47 40.82
C LYS A 605 10.91 -42.08 41.04
N GLU A 606 11.81 -42.56 40.18
CA GLU A 606 13.23 -42.21 40.17
C GLU A 606 13.51 -40.90 39.41
N GLY A 607 12.48 -40.21 38.89
CA GLY A 607 12.63 -38.93 38.18
C GLY A 607 13.11 -39.06 36.74
N ARG A 608 13.13 -40.27 36.16
CA ARG A 608 13.53 -40.55 34.77
C ARG A 608 12.29 -40.76 33.89
N PHE A 609 12.38 -40.40 32.60
CA PHE A 609 11.30 -40.68 31.65
C PHE A 609 10.98 -42.18 31.59
N LYS A 610 9.68 -42.52 31.55
CA LYS A 610 9.20 -43.91 31.54
C LYS A 610 9.65 -44.61 30.26
N SER A 611 10.29 -45.77 30.38
CA SER A 611 10.79 -46.55 29.24
C SER A 611 9.70 -47.00 28.26
N GLU A 612 8.45 -47.09 28.72
CA GLU A 612 7.28 -47.44 27.90
C GLU A 612 7.00 -46.40 26.79
N LEU A 613 7.46 -45.16 26.96
CA LEU A 613 7.37 -44.11 25.94
C LEU A 613 8.29 -44.38 24.74
N GLY A 614 9.23 -45.30 24.88
CA GLY A 614 10.24 -45.58 23.87
C GLY A 614 9.70 -46.07 22.53
N THR A 615 8.44 -46.50 22.45
CA THR A 615 7.80 -46.91 21.18
C THR A 615 6.95 -45.81 20.54
N ASP A 616 6.67 -44.71 21.23
CA ASP A 616 5.88 -43.60 20.69
C ASP A 616 6.77 -42.60 19.94
N ILE A 617 7.11 -42.94 18.70
CA ILE A 617 8.00 -42.13 17.86
C ILE A 617 7.44 -40.72 17.64
N LYS A 618 6.11 -40.61 17.48
CA LYS A 618 5.45 -39.31 17.24
C LYS A 618 5.51 -38.43 18.49
N GLY A 619 5.26 -38.98 19.67
CA GLY A 619 5.40 -38.26 20.92
C GLY A 619 6.84 -37.91 21.26
N LEU A 620 7.81 -38.80 20.97
CA LEU A 620 9.24 -38.52 21.16
C LEU A 620 9.71 -37.35 20.27
N MET A 621 9.28 -37.29 19.02
CA MET A 621 9.57 -36.14 18.14
C MET A 621 8.98 -34.84 18.68
N ALA A 622 7.71 -34.87 19.13
CA ALA A 622 7.07 -33.68 19.70
C ALA A 622 7.74 -33.24 21.01
N LEU A 623 8.20 -34.19 21.84
CA LEU A 623 8.95 -33.93 23.07
C LEU A 623 10.32 -33.30 22.77
N TYR A 624 11.04 -33.81 21.75
CA TYR A 624 12.29 -33.23 21.29
C TYR A 624 12.08 -31.79 20.83
N GLU A 625 11.09 -31.53 19.98
CA GLU A 625 10.75 -30.19 19.50
C GLU A 625 10.40 -29.23 20.65
N ALA A 626 9.63 -29.70 21.65
CA ALA A 626 9.27 -28.93 22.83
C ALA A 626 10.48 -28.61 23.72
N SER A 627 11.46 -29.50 23.80
CA SER A 627 12.66 -29.32 24.65
C SER A 627 13.52 -28.11 24.25
N HIS A 628 13.47 -27.70 22.98
CA HIS A 628 14.21 -26.54 22.48
C HIS A 628 13.65 -25.20 22.95
N LEU A 629 12.47 -25.19 23.58
CA LEU A 629 11.88 -24.01 24.24
C LEU A 629 12.24 -23.89 25.72
N SER A 630 13.23 -24.65 26.18
CA SER A 630 13.73 -24.56 27.54
C SER A 630 14.21 -23.16 27.91
N ILE A 631 13.96 -22.79 29.17
CA ILE A 631 14.52 -21.60 29.81
C ILE A 631 15.49 -21.99 30.93
N LYS A 632 16.21 -21.02 31.48
CA LYS A 632 17.21 -21.27 32.52
C LYS A 632 16.55 -21.90 33.76
N GLY A 633 17.09 -23.03 34.22
CA GLY A 633 16.60 -23.77 35.39
C GLY A 633 15.61 -24.89 35.08
N GLU A 634 15.25 -25.12 33.82
CA GLU A 634 14.36 -26.22 33.40
C GLU A 634 15.14 -27.48 32.99
N ASP A 635 15.91 -28.08 33.91
CA ASP A 635 16.71 -29.29 33.67
C ASP A 635 15.88 -30.47 33.14
N ILE A 636 14.56 -30.47 33.39
CA ILE A 636 13.62 -31.47 32.86
C ILE A 636 13.58 -31.48 31.33
N LEU A 637 13.69 -30.31 30.67
CA LEU A 637 13.67 -30.22 29.22
C LEU A 637 15.01 -30.59 28.61
N ASP A 638 16.13 -30.32 29.28
CA ASP A 638 17.44 -30.85 28.87
C ASP A 638 17.44 -32.39 28.90
N GLN A 639 16.93 -32.97 29.99
CA GLN A 639 16.73 -34.42 30.08
C GLN A 639 15.76 -34.95 29.01
N ALA A 640 14.73 -34.18 28.66
CA ALA A 640 13.77 -34.53 27.62
C ALA A 640 14.44 -34.57 26.24
N ALA A 641 15.25 -33.56 25.92
CA ALA A 641 16.03 -33.48 24.70
C ALA A 641 16.91 -34.73 24.55
N ASP A 642 17.76 -35.01 25.55
CA ASP A 642 18.68 -36.15 25.56
C ASP A 642 17.93 -37.49 25.43
N TYR A 643 16.85 -37.66 26.21
CA TYR A 643 16.05 -38.88 26.20
C TYR A 643 15.39 -39.13 24.85
N SER A 644 14.74 -38.12 24.28
CA SER A 644 14.09 -38.24 22.98
C SER A 644 15.08 -38.43 21.84
N CYS A 645 16.20 -37.70 21.84
CA CYS A 645 17.23 -37.79 20.82
C CYS A 645 17.81 -39.21 20.74
N LEU A 646 18.24 -39.75 21.89
CA LEU A 646 18.82 -41.10 21.98
C LEU A 646 17.86 -42.18 21.44
N LEU A 647 16.58 -42.09 21.76
CA LEU A 647 15.58 -43.07 21.33
C LEU A 647 15.26 -42.92 19.84
N LEU A 648 15.11 -41.69 19.35
CA LEU A 648 14.84 -41.40 17.94
C LEU A 648 16.00 -41.89 17.05
N ASP A 649 17.25 -41.64 17.46
CA ASP A 649 18.44 -42.18 16.78
C ASP A 649 18.43 -43.72 16.76
N GLY A 650 18.06 -44.34 17.88
CA GLY A 650 17.94 -45.79 17.98
C GLY A 650 16.88 -46.40 17.03
N TRP A 651 15.83 -45.62 16.69
CA TRP A 651 14.76 -46.06 15.78
C TRP A 651 15.09 -45.87 14.31
N MET A 652 16.08 -45.05 13.93
CA MET A 652 16.37 -44.70 12.53
C MET A 652 16.46 -45.90 11.59
N MET A 653 17.09 -47.00 12.02
CA MET A 653 17.30 -48.20 11.20
C MET A 653 16.04 -49.08 11.06
N ASN A 654 15.03 -48.87 11.91
CA ASN A 654 13.80 -49.65 11.97
C ASN A 654 12.59 -48.92 11.35
N LEU A 655 12.75 -47.65 11.00
CA LEU A 655 11.74 -46.80 10.39
C LEU A 655 11.67 -47.00 8.88
N ASP A 656 10.50 -46.76 8.28
CA ASP A 656 10.45 -46.66 6.82
C ASP A 656 11.22 -45.41 6.33
N GLN A 657 11.58 -45.39 5.05
CA GLN A 657 12.43 -44.33 4.50
C GLN A 657 11.87 -42.91 4.73
N ARG A 658 10.54 -42.72 4.73
CA ARG A 658 9.92 -41.42 4.97
C ARG A 658 9.97 -41.05 6.44
N GLN A 659 9.60 -42.00 7.32
CA GLN A 659 9.66 -41.79 8.77
C GLN A 659 11.09 -41.50 9.24
N ALA A 660 12.08 -42.23 8.71
CA ALA A 660 13.49 -42.02 9.01
C ALA A 660 13.95 -40.61 8.59
N ARG A 661 13.54 -40.12 7.40
CA ARG A 661 13.83 -38.74 6.97
C ARG A 661 13.19 -37.69 7.87
N LEU A 662 11.94 -37.91 8.28
CA LEU A 662 11.24 -36.98 9.17
C LEU A 662 11.93 -36.90 10.55
N VAL A 663 12.34 -38.05 11.10
CA VAL A 663 13.11 -38.11 12.34
C VAL A 663 14.48 -37.43 12.19
N ASP A 664 15.25 -37.77 11.15
CA ASP A 664 16.54 -37.15 10.88
C ASP A 664 16.43 -35.62 10.71
N SER A 665 15.43 -35.16 9.95
CA SER A 665 15.13 -33.74 9.77
C SER A 665 14.78 -33.06 11.10
N THR A 666 13.94 -33.68 11.94
CA THR A 666 13.56 -33.14 13.25
C THR A 666 14.77 -33.01 14.18
N LEU A 667 15.66 -34.01 14.20
CA LEU A 667 16.85 -34.00 15.05
C LEU A 667 17.86 -32.95 14.62
N ARG A 668 18.12 -32.83 13.32
CA ARG A 668 19.07 -31.86 12.76
C ARG A 668 18.56 -30.42 12.78
N HIS A 669 17.25 -30.25 12.56
CA HIS A 669 16.64 -28.96 12.30
C HIS A 669 15.36 -28.77 13.12
N PRO A 670 15.45 -28.73 14.46
CA PRO A 670 14.28 -28.52 15.31
C PRO A 670 13.60 -27.20 14.93
N TYR A 671 12.27 -27.23 14.82
CA TYR A 671 11.47 -26.13 14.31
C TYR A 671 11.75 -24.82 15.06
N HIS A 672 11.90 -24.88 16.39
CA HIS A 672 12.12 -23.68 17.19
C HIS A 672 13.42 -22.94 16.86
N LYS A 673 14.45 -23.63 16.35
CA LYS A 673 15.75 -23.05 15.99
C LYS A 673 15.95 -22.95 14.47
N ASN A 674 14.89 -23.12 13.69
CA ASN A 674 14.95 -23.06 12.23
C ASN A 674 13.82 -22.18 11.64
N LEU A 675 13.99 -21.75 10.40
CA LEU A 675 13.04 -20.93 9.67
C LEU A 675 12.18 -21.81 8.76
N ALA A 676 10.90 -21.93 9.12
CA ALA A 676 9.92 -22.76 8.40
C ALA A 676 9.90 -22.51 6.89
N ARG A 677 10.10 -21.25 6.46
CA ARG A 677 10.15 -20.85 5.05
C ARG A 677 11.19 -21.61 4.23
N PHE A 678 12.33 -21.98 4.83
CA PHE A 678 13.38 -22.74 4.15
C PHE A 678 13.14 -24.24 4.15
N THR A 679 12.31 -24.75 5.07
CA THR A 679 12.00 -26.18 5.22
C THR A 679 10.59 -26.59 4.78
N ALA A 680 9.76 -25.63 4.35
CA ALA A 680 8.37 -25.89 3.99
C ALA A 680 8.27 -26.92 2.85
N ARG A 681 9.17 -26.87 1.85
CA ARG A 681 9.22 -27.82 0.73
C ARG A 681 9.46 -29.26 1.18
N SER A 682 10.48 -29.47 2.03
CA SER A 682 10.76 -30.80 2.57
C SER A 682 9.59 -31.30 3.41
N PHE A 683 8.98 -30.42 4.21
CA PHE A 683 7.81 -30.76 5.02
C PHE A 683 6.63 -31.23 4.16
N VAL A 684 6.28 -30.52 3.08
CA VAL A 684 5.21 -30.94 2.15
C VAL A 684 5.48 -32.32 1.56
N SER A 685 6.73 -32.60 1.15
CA SER A 685 7.08 -33.87 0.51
C SER A 685 6.97 -35.09 1.44
N ASP A 686 7.26 -34.89 2.73
CA ASP A 686 7.27 -35.96 3.72
C ASP A 686 5.92 -36.08 4.49
N TYR A 687 5.09 -35.03 4.48
CA TYR A 687 3.81 -35.00 5.17
C TYR A 687 2.63 -35.38 4.26
N LYS A 688 2.23 -36.66 4.28
CA LYS A 688 0.92 -37.10 3.75
C LYS A 688 -0.13 -37.04 4.86
N GLY A 689 -0.93 -35.98 4.85
CA GLY A 689 -2.05 -35.82 5.77
C GLY A 689 -3.09 -36.95 5.63
N ILE A 690 -3.61 -37.41 6.77
CA ILE A 690 -4.79 -38.31 6.82
C ILE A 690 -6.09 -37.50 6.70
N ASN A 691 -6.01 -36.17 6.90
CA ASN A 691 -7.14 -35.27 7.01
C ASN A 691 -7.34 -34.47 5.72
N GLY A 692 -8.58 -34.41 5.21
CA GLY A 692 -8.91 -33.77 3.93
C GLY A 692 -8.66 -32.25 3.84
N TRP A 693 -8.22 -31.60 4.92
CA TRP A 693 -7.85 -30.18 4.92
C TRP A 693 -6.36 -29.93 4.59
N VAL A 694 -5.50 -30.96 4.64
CA VAL A 694 -4.07 -30.80 4.36
C VAL A 694 -3.81 -30.39 2.91
N ASP A 695 -4.57 -30.96 1.97
CA ASP A 695 -4.48 -30.60 0.55
C ASP A 695 -4.79 -29.11 0.33
N GLY A 696 -5.80 -28.57 1.02
CA GLY A 696 -6.15 -27.16 0.97
C GLY A 696 -5.08 -26.23 1.55
N LEU A 697 -4.36 -26.68 2.59
CA LEU A 697 -3.22 -25.95 3.15
C LEU A 697 -2.00 -25.97 2.22
N GLN A 698 -1.73 -27.11 1.59
CA GLN A 698 -0.65 -27.26 0.62
C GLN A 698 -0.89 -26.36 -0.58
N GLU A 699 -2.11 -26.37 -1.14
CA GLU A 699 -2.50 -25.48 -2.23
C GLU A 699 -2.29 -24.01 -1.86
N LEU A 700 -2.76 -23.58 -0.67
CA LEU A 700 -2.53 -22.22 -0.19
C LEU A 700 -1.04 -21.90 -0.03
N ALA A 701 -0.25 -22.81 0.56
CA ALA A 701 1.19 -22.63 0.73
C ALA A 701 1.91 -22.49 -0.62
N THR A 702 1.51 -23.25 -1.64
CA THR A 702 2.03 -23.14 -3.01
C THR A 702 1.76 -21.77 -3.60
N MET A 703 0.53 -21.29 -3.48
CA MET A 703 0.14 -19.97 -3.98
C MET A 703 0.88 -18.86 -3.24
N ASP A 704 0.95 -18.96 -1.91
CA ASP A 704 1.60 -18.00 -1.03
C ASP A 704 3.09 -17.89 -1.30
N PHE A 705 3.77 -19.02 -1.48
CA PHE A 705 5.20 -19.05 -1.79
C PHE A 705 5.53 -18.24 -3.04
N LYS A 706 4.75 -18.42 -4.13
CA LYS A 706 4.95 -17.67 -5.39
C LYS A 706 4.73 -16.17 -5.21
N MET A 707 3.69 -15.80 -4.45
CA MET A 707 3.39 -14.40 -4.14
C MET A 707 4.53 -13.73 -3.35
N VAL A 708 5.03 -14.41 -2.32
CA VAL A 708 6.12 -13.91 -1.49
C VAL A 708 7.44 -13.89 -2.27
N GLN A 709 7.69 -14.87 -3.14
CA GLN A 709 8.84 -14.87 -4.05
C GLN A 709 8.84 -13.65 -4.98
N SER A 710 7.73 -13.35 -5.64
CA SER A 710 7.57 -12.14 -6.48
C SER A 710 7.81 -10.85 -5.67
N THR A 711 7.28 -10.79 -4.46
CA THR A 711 7.52 -9.68 -3.53
C THR A 711 9.01 -9.54 -3.19
N ASN A 712 9.69 -10.64 -2.85
CA ASN A 712 11.12 -10.62 -2.53
C ASN A 712 11.99 -10.23 -3.73
N GLN A 713 11.61 -10.61 -4.96
CA GLN A 713 12.29 -10.21 -6.20
C GLN A 713 12.19 -8.69 -6.42
N ARG A 714 11.02 -8.09 -6.20
CA ARG A 714 10.87 -6.62 -6.28
C ARG A 714 11.72 -5.91 -5.22
N GLU A 715 11.73 -6.42 -3.99
CA GLU A 715 12.51 -5.84 -2.89
C GLU A 715 14.01 -5.84 -3.15
N ILE A 716 14.56 -6.96 -3.65
CA ILE A 716 16.00 -7.02 -3.96
C ILE A 716 16.36 -6.12 -5.14
N LEU A 717 15.46 -5.93 -6.12
CA LEU A 717 15.67 -4.99 -7.22
C LEU A 717 15.72 -3.55 -6.70
N GLN A 718 14.75 -3.14 -5.88
CA GLN A 718 14.72 -1.82 -5.25
C GLN A 718 15.98 -1.56 -4.41
N PHE A 719 16.40 -2.53 -3.60
CA PHE A 719 17.63 -2.41 -2.82
C PHE A 719 18.87 -2.32 -3.72
N SER A 720 18.91 -3.09 -4.80
CA SER A 720 20.05 -3.10 -5.74
C SER A 720 20.18 -1.78 -6.51
N GLU A 721 19.06 -1.14 -6.87
CA GLU A 721 19.04 0.20 -7.47
C GLU A 721 19.62 1.23 -6.50
N TRP A 722 19.10 1.26 -5.26
CA TRP A 722 19.64 2.13 -4.21
C TRP A 722 21.14 1.90 -3.96
N TRP A 723 21.58 0.65 -3.90
CA TRP A 723 22.99 0.29 -3.67
C TRP A 723 23.89 0.73 -4.83
N LYS A 724 23.40 0.62 -6.05
CA LYS A 724 24.12 1.09 -7.25
C LYS A 724 24.25 2.61 -7.26
N ASP A 725 23.17 3.33 -6.97
CA ASP A 725 23.13 4.80 -6.96
C ASP A 725 24.01 5.38 -5.85
N MET A 726 24.11 4.68 -4.71
CA MET A 726 25.01 5.03 -3.62
C MET A 726 26.50 5.02 -4.03
N GLY A 727 26.89 4.25 -5.06
CA GLY A 727 28.24 4.28 -5.62
C GLY A 727 29.37 3.71 -4.73
N LEU A 728 29.08 3.31 -3.49
CA LEU A 728 30.09 2.81 -2.54
C LEU A 728 30.86 1.58 -3.05
N ALA A 729 30.23 0.71 -3.83
CA ALA A 729 30.93 -0.45 -4.41
C ALA A 729 32.08 -0.04 -5.35
N ASN A 730 32.01 1.14 -5.97
CA ASN A 730 33.08 1.67 -6.82
C ASN A 730 34.17 2.37 -5.99
N ASP A 731 33.76 3.07 -4.93
CA ASP A 731 34.65 3.80 -4.02
C ASP A 731 35.44 2.85 -3.10
N LEU A 732 34.83 1.75 -2.69
CA LEU A 732 35.33 0.81 -1.67
C LEU A 732 35.58 -0.58 -2.26
N LYS A 733 36.47 -0.67 -3.25
CA LYS A 733 36.77 -1.94 -3.95
C LYS A 733 37.36 -3.05 -3.08
N PHE A 734 37.87 -2.69 -1.89
CA PHE A 734 38.37 -3.65 -0.92
C PHE A 734 37.25 -4.31 -0.11
N ALA A 735 36.09 -3.66 -0.01
CA ALA A 735 34.98 -4.13 0.81
C ALA A 735 34.12 -5.15 0.05
N ARG A 736 33.49 -6.05 0.79
CA ARG A 736 32.55 -7.06 0.29
C ARG A 736 31.37 -6.38 -0.39
N ASN A 737 30.96 -6.90 -1.55
CA ASN A 737 29.78 -6.44 -2.30
C ASN A 737 28.81 -7.59 -2.48
N GLN A 738 27.96 -7.84 -1.47
CA GLN A 738 27.10 -9.02 -1.39
C GLN A 738 25.63 -8.63 -1.09
N PRO A 739 24.97 -7.83 -1.96
CA PRO A 739 23.63 -7.31 -1.71
C PRO A 739 22.59 -8.40 -1.42
N LEU A 740 22.72 -9.55 -2.06
CA LEU A 740 21.87 -10.70 -1.82
C LEU A 740 22.06 -11.30 -0.41
N LYS A 741 23.30 -11.44 0.06
CA LYS A 741 23.62 -11.92 1.42
C LYS A 741 23.04 -10.97 2.46
N TRP A 742 23.18 -9.66 2.25
CA TRP A 742 22.65 -8.64 3.15
C TRP A 742 21.11 -8.67 3.24
N TYR A 743 20.43 -8.84 2.11
CA TYR A 743 18.97 -8.91 2.03
C TYR A 743 18.36 -10.18 2.66
N MET A 744 19.12 -11.28 2.75
CA MET A 744 18.62 -12.51 3.38
C MET A 744 18.29 -12.33 4.87
N TRP A 745 19.02 -11.47 5.58
CA TRP A 745 18.76 -11.16 6.99
C TRP A 745 17.34 -10.60 7.23
N PRO A 746 16.93 -9.47 6.62
CA PRO A 746 15.59 -8.93 6.83
C PRO A 746 14.50 -9.84 6.25
N MET A 747 14.77 -10.55 5.15
CA MET A 747 13.82 -11.53 4.58
C MET A 747 13.51 -12.67 5.55
N ALA A 748 14.51 -13.14 6.29
CA ALA A 748 14.36 -14.14 7.34
C ALA A 748 13.71 -13.56 8.62
N ALA A 749 14.13 -12.37 9.07
CA ALA A 749 13.64 -11.76 10.30
C ALA A 749 12.18 -11.31 10.22
N LEU A 750 11.79 -10.68 9.10
CA LEU A 750 10.49 -10.09 8.85
C LEU A 750 9.70 -10.95 7.85
N THR A 751 9.24 -12.12 8.28
CA THR A 751 8.62 -13.10 7.38
C THR A 751 7.26 -12.66 6.82
N ASN A 752 6.52 -11.77 7.49
CA ASN A 752 5.22 -11.32 6.99
C ASN A 752 5.40 -10.38 5.77
N PRO A 753 4.74 -10.63 4.62
CA PRO A 753 4.86 -9.80 3.41
C PRO A 753 4.48 -8.33 3.61
N ARG A 754 3.66 -8.00 4.61
CA ARG A 754 3.30 -6.61 4.96
C ARG A 754 4.51 -5.75 5.38
N PHE A 755 5.63 -6.38 5.73
CA PHE A 755 6.88 -5.71 6.09
C PHE A 755 7.83 -5.50 4.89
N SER A 756 7.31 -5.52 3.67
CA SER A 756 8.10 -5.35 2.44
C SER A 756 9.02 -4.11 2.49
N GLN A 757 8.47 -2.92 2.73
CA GLN A 757 9.27 -1.70 2.85
C GLN A 757 10.28 -1.79 4.00
N GLN A 758 9.87 -2.34 5.15
CA GLN A 758 10.76 -2.51 6.30
C GLN A 758 11.95 -3.41 5.97
N ARG A 759 11.77 -4.44 5.14
CA ARG A 759 12.89 -5.30 4.70
C ARG A 759 13.87 -4.55 3.82
N VAL A 760 13.38 -3.76 2.86
CA VAL A 760 14.22 -2.92 2.00
C VAL A 760 15.01 -1.90 2.84
N GLU A 761 14.34 -1.14 3.71
CA GLU A 761 15.00 -0.15 4.56
C GLU A 761 15.95 -0.77 5.57
N LEU A 762 15.66 -1.97 6.11
CA LEU A 762 16.54 -2.67 7.05
C LEU A 762 17.76 -3.28 6.37
N THR A 763 17.70 -3.56 5.07
CA THR A 763 18.86 -4.05 4.31
C THR A 763 19.97 -2.99 4.21
N LYS A 764 19.59 -1.70 4.14
CA LYS A 764 20.54 -0.57 4.05
C LYS A 764 21.50 -0.44 5.25
N PRO A 765 21.05 -0.40 6.52
CA PRO A 765 21.97 -0.38 7.65
C PRO A 765 22.76 -1.69 7.74
N ILE A 766 22.20 -2.85 7.35
CA ILE A 766 22.93 -4.11 7.32
C ILE A 766 24.10 -4.03 6.35
N SER A 767 23.91 -3.52 5.12
CA SER A 767 25.02 -3.36 4.18
C SER A 767 26.09 -2.42 4.72
N LEU A 768 25.70 -1.33 5.38
CA LEU A 768 26.66 -0.40 6.00
C LEU A 768 27.44 -1.04 7.16
N ILE A 769 26.85 -1.94 7.94
CA ILE A 769 27.57 -2.70 8.97
C ILE A 769 28.71 -3.49 8.32
N TYR A 770 28.44 -4.27 7.27
CA TYR A 770 29.48 -5.05 6.55
C TYR A 770 30.58 -4.16 5.95
N ILE A 771 30.22 -3.01 5.37
CA ILE A 771 31.20 -2.09 4.79
C ILE A 771 32.09 -1.47 5.87
N ILE A 772 31.51 -1.07 7.00
CA ILE A 772 32.27 -0.50 8.11
C ILE A 772 33.17 -1.57 8.73
N ASP A 773 32.68 -2.79 8.91
CA ASP A 773 33.46 -3.96 9.35
C ASP A 773 34.71 -4.16 8.47
N ASP A 774 34.56 -4.17 7.14
CA ASP A 774 35.71 -4.26 6.21
C ASP A 774 36.69 -3.09 6.32
N ILE A 775 36.21 -1.88 6.63
CA ILE A 775 37.08 -0.73 6.89
C ILE A 775 37.92 -0.97 8.15
N PHE A 776 37.35 -1.52 9.21
CA PHE A 776 38.05 -1.74 10.48
C PHE A 776 39.00 -2.94 10.45
N ASP A 777 38.61 -4.03 9.78
CA ASP A 777 39.36 -5.29 9.84
C ASP A 777 40.41 -5.43 8.73
N VAL A 778 40.14 -4.89 7.53
CA VAL A 778 40.95 -5.16 6.34
C VAL A 778 41.79 -3.96 5.91
N TYR A 779 41.23 -2.75 5.96
CA TYR A 779 41.80 -1.62 5.21
C TYR A 779 42.35 -0.47 6.05
N GLY A 780 41.61 0.00 7.05
CA GLY A 780 41.91 1.23 7.77
C GLY A 780 43.12 1.11 8.70
N THR A 781 43.93 2.18 8.76
CA THR A 781 45.00 2.28 9.77
C THR A 781 44.42 2.67 11.14
N LEU A 782 45.09 2.29 12.24
CA LEU A 782 44.58 2.57 13.59
C LEU A 782 44.31 4.07 13.84
N GLU A 783 45.15 4.94 13.27
CA GLU A 783 44.94 6.40 13.30
C GLU A 783 43.68 6.82 12.53
N GLU A 784 43.47 6.32 11.31
CA GLU A 784 42.27 6.61 10.50
C GLU A 784 41.00 6.09 11.17
N LEU A 785 41.02 4.86 11.71
CA LEU A 785 39.90 4.26 12.43
C LEU A 785 39.52 5.05 13.68
N THR A 786 40.52 5.60 14.39
CA THR A 786 40.29 6.47 15.54
C THR A 786 39.57 7.76 15.11
N LEU A 787 40.00 8.39 14.02
CA LEU A 787 39.35 9.58 13.48
C LEU A 787 37.93 9.27 12.97
N PHE A 788 37.72 8.15 12.28
CA PHE A 788 36.40 7.74 11.80
C PHE A 788 35.43 7.52 12.96
N THR A 789 35.89 6.82 14.01
CA THR A 789 35.12 6.59 15.23
C THR A 789 34.77 7.91 15.93
N GLU A 790 35.70 8.86 15.99
CA GLU A 790 35.44 10.20 16.53
C GLU A 790 34.39 10.97 15.72
N ALA A 791 34.43 10.88 14.38
CA ALA A 791 33.43 11.49 13.51
C ALA A 791 32.03 10.88 13.73
N VAL A 792 31.92 9.56 13.83
CA VAL A 792 30.65 8.87 14.15
C VAL A 792 30.15 9.23 15.55
N ASN A 793 31.02 9.31 16.55
CA ASN A 793 30.65 9.72 17.90
C ASN A 793 30.12 11.16 17.98
N ARG A 794 30.66 12.07 17.16
CA ARG A 794 30.20 13.47 17.08
C ARG A 794 28.99 13.65 16.18
N TRP A 795 28.81 12.75 15.23
CA TRP A 795 27.78 12.81 14.19
C TRP A 795 27.75 14.15 13.42
N ASP A 796 28.94 14.70 13.13
CA ASP A 796 29.13 16.03 12.55
C ASP A 796 29.88 15.94 11.21
N LEU A 797 29.27 16.47 10.14
CA LEU A 797 29.87 16.53 8.80
C LEU A 797 31.15 17.37 8.77
N ALA A 798 31.33 18.36 9.66
CA ALA A 798 32.56 19.14 9.73
C ALA A 798 33.75 18.31 10.24
N ALA A 799 33.51 17.29 11.07
CA ALA A 799 34.54 16.39 11.56
C ALA A 799 35.10 15.46 10.45
N VAL A 800 34.40 15.36 9.32
CA VAL A 800 34.72 14.49 8.17
C VAL A 800 35.84 15.08 7.31
N GLU A 801 36.17 16.38 7.43
CA GLU A 801 37.20 17.03 6.61
C GLU A 801 38.57 16.36 6.71
N ASN A 802 38.91 15.81 7.88
CA ASN A 802 40.20 15.19 8.17
C ASN A 802 40.28 13.70 7.79
N LEU A 803 39.17 13.09 7.36
CA LEU A 803 39.14 11.67 6.99
C LEU A 803 39.69 11.44 5.57
N PRO A 804 40.24 10.25 5.26
CA PRO A 804 40.55 9.88 3.88
C PRO A 804 39.27 9.77 3.05
N TYR A 805 39.36 10.00 1.73
CA TYR A 805 38.21 10.08 0.82
C TYR A 805 37.23 8.90 0.97
N TYR A 806 37.75 7.67 1.03
CA TYR A 806 36.94 6.46 1.14
C TYR A 806 36.09 6.43 2.43
N MET A 807 36.64 6.89 3.55
CA MET A 807 35.91 7.04 4.82
C MET A 807 34.90 8.18 4.77
N LYS A 808 35.17 9.26 4.03
CA LYS A 808 34.18 10.33 3.82
C LYS A 808 32.97 9.81 3.07
N SER A 809 33.19 9.08 1.97
CA SER A 809 32.11 8.46 1.20
C SER A 809 31.27 7.53 2.09
N CYS A 810 31.92 6.66 2.87
CA CYS A 810 31.23 5.77 3.81
C CYS A 810 30.45 6.53 4.89
N PHE A 811 31.05 7.55 5.52
CA PHE A 811 30.40 8.35 6.55
C PHE A 811 29.18 9.10 6.01
N ASN A 812 29.29 9.72 4.83
CA ASN A 812 28.18 10.44 4.22
C ASN A 812 27.03 9.49 3.91
N ALA A 813 27.32 8.32 3.33
CA ALA A 813 26.32 7.28 3.10
C ALA A 813 25.63 6.82 4.40
N LEU A 814 26.40 6.62 5.48
CA LEU A 814 25.88 6.29 6.81
C LEU A 814 24.97 7.40 7.35
N TYR A 815 25.43 8.65 7.28
CA TYR A 815 24.71 9.82 7.77
C TYR A 815 23.38 10.01 7.02
N ASP A 816 23.42 10.01 5.69
CA ASP A 816 22.26 10.23 4.84
C ASP A 816 21.23 9.11 4.99
N THR A 817 21.68 7.85 4.95
CA THR A 817 20.82 6.67 5.11
C THR A 817 20.13 6.67 6.47
N THR A 818 20.87 6.96 7.55
CA THR A 818 20.30 6.97 8.90
C THR A 818 19.26 8.08 9.07
N ASN A 819 19.53 9.27 8.51
CA ASN A 819 18.57 10.38 8.53
C ASN A 819 17.34 10.11 7.65
N GLU A 820 17.51 9.50 6.48
CA GLU A 820 16.42 9.07 5.60
C GLU A 820 15.49 8.08 6.33
N ILE A 821 16.08 7.06 6.97
CA ILE A 821 15.33 6.07 7.75
C ILE A 821 14.62 6.74 8.94
N ALA A 822 15.31 7.61 9.69
CA ALA A 822 14.71 8.34 10.81
C ALA A 822 13.52 9.20 10.37
N TYR A 823 13.64 9.87 9.23
CA TYR A 823 12.55 10.65 8.64
C TYR A 823 11.37 9.78 8.21
N LYS A 824 11.63 8.62 7.57
CA LYS A 824 10.57 7.65 7.21
C LYS A 824 9.84 7.13 8.45
N ILE A 825 10.57 6.81 9.51
CA ILE A 825 10.00 6.36 10.80
C ILE A 825 9.16 7.49 11.42
N TYR A 826 9.65 8.72 11.44
CA TYR A 826 8.91 9.87 11.95
C TYR A 826 7.61 10.10 11.16
N LYS A 827 7.68 10.04 9.82
CA LYS A 827 6.50 10.17 8.95
C LYS A 827 5.48 9.05 9.19
N ALA A 828 5.93 7.82 9.40
CA ALA A 828 5.05 6.66 9.56
C ALA A 828 4.43 6.55 10.97
N HIS A 829 5.22 6.84 12.01
CA HIS A 829 4.88 6.51 13.40
C HIS A 829 4.86 7.72 14.35
N GLY A 830 5.22 8.92 13.88
CA GLY A 830 5.25 10.15 14.69
C GLY A 830 6.39 10.21 15.71
N TRP A 831 7.31 9.24 15.71
CA TRP A 831 8.46 9.19 16.62
C TRP A 831 9.75 9.46 15.84
N ASN A 832 10.59 10.39 16.31
CA ASN A 832 11.91 10.62 15.73
C ASN A 832 12.94 9.72 16.45
N PRO A 833 13.51 8.69 15.80
CA PRO A 833 14.42 7.76 16.44
C PRO A 833 15.90 8.21 16.37
N ILE A 834 16.19 9.39 15.80
CA ILE A 834 17.54 9.74 15.36
C ILE A 834 18.60 9.58 16.47
N ASP A 835 18.32 10.04 17.69
CA ASP A 835 19.26 9.92 18.82
C ASP A 835 19.58 8.45 19.16
N SER A 836 18.59 7.56 19.04
CA SER A 836 18.75 6.13 19.28
C SER A 836 19.56 5.45 18.17
N LEU A 837 19.32 5.84 16.91
CA LEU A 837 20.06 5.32 15.76
C LEU A 837 21.53 5.79 15.77
N GLN A 838 21.78 7.07 16.09
CA GLN A 838 23.14 7.60 16.24
C GLN A 838 23.91 6.90 17.36
N LYS A 839 23.27 6.73 18.54
CA LYS A 839 23.87 6.04 19.68
C LYS A 839 24.28 4.61 19.34
N THR A 840 23.47 3.88 18.58
CA THR A 840 23.77 2.48 18.24
C THR A 840 24.94 2.36 17.26
N TRP A 841 25.05 3.26 16.28
CA TRP A 841 26.19 3.35 15.35
C TRP A 841 27.49 3.74 16.04
N ALA A 842 27.43 4.73 16.94
CA ALA A 842 28.55 5.10 17.79
C ALA A 842 29.02 3.91 18.63
N SER A 843 28.10 3.19 19.27
CA SER A 843 28.43 1.99 20.05
C SER A 843 29.12 0.92 19.21
N LEU A 844 28.68 0.69 17.98
CA LEU A 844 29.29 -0.28 17.06
C LEU A 844 30.73 0.12 16.69
N CYS A 845 30.94 1.35 16.21
CA CYS A 845 32.28 1.82 15.81
C CYS A 845 33.27 1.85 16.98
N ASN A 846 32.81 2.18 18.19
CA ASN A 846 33.67 2.10 19.38
C ASN A 846 34.08 0.65 19.70
N ALA A 847 33.20 -0.33 19.50
CA ALA A 847 33.52 -1.74 19.70
C ALA A 847 34.54 -2.23 18.66
N PHE A 848 34.33 -1.93 17.38
CA PHE A 848 35.30 -2.22 16.32
C PHE A 848 36.67 -1.57 16.59
N LEU A 849 36.70 -0.32 17.06
CA LEU A 849 37.97 0.33 17.41
C LEU A 849 38.70 -0.37 18.56
N VAL A 850 37.98 -0.95 19.53
CA VAL A 850 38.59 -1.73 20.62
C VAL A 850 39.21 -3.01 20.07
N GLU A 851 38.53 -3.72 19.17
CA GLU A 851 39.05 -4.92 18.52
C GLU A 851 40.28 -4.62 17.65
N ALA A 852 40.23 -3.56 16.84
CA ALA A 852 41.36 -3.09 16.04
C ALA A 852 42.58 -2.75 16.91
N LYS A 853 42.39 -2.21 18.13
CA LYS A 853 43.48 -1.95 19.09
C LYS A 853 44.08 -3.23 19.65
N TRP A 854 43.26 -4.22 20.01
CA TRP A 854 43.74 -5.52 20.45
C TRP A 854 44.57 -6.18 19.35
N PHE A 855 44.07 -6.14 18.11
CA PHE A 855 44.76 -6.68 16.96
C PHE A 855 46.10 -5.99 16.69
N ALA A 856 46.11 -4.65 16.57
CA ALA A 856 47.32 -3.86 16.34
C ALA A 856 48.40 -4.05 17.43
N SER A 857 47.98 -4.32 18.67
CA SER A 857 48.91 -4.57 19.79
C SER A 857 49.45 -6.01 19.86
N GLY A 858 48.82 -6.95 19.15
CA GLY A 858 49.07 -8.40 19.29
C GLY A 858 48.68 -8.98 20.65
N GLN A 859 47.93 -8.24 21.47
CA GLN A 859 47.50 -8.66 22.80
C GLN A 859 45.99 -8.90 22.82
N LEU A 860 45.60 -10.17 22.63
CA LEU A 860 44.21 -10.58 22.85
C LEU A 860 43.80 -10.32 24.32
N PRO A 861 42.56 -9.89 24.58
CA PRO A 861 42.02 -9.85 25.94
C PRO A 861 41.81 -11.27 26.50
N ASN A 862 41.26 -11.37 27.71
CA ASN A 862 40.69 -12.65 28.20
C ASN A 862 39.33 -12.92 27.52
N SER A 863 38.84 -14.14 27.59
CA SER A 863 37.63 -14.58 26.87
C SER A 863 36.35 -13.83 27.29
N GLU A 864 36.23 -13.46 28.57
CA GLU A 864 35.06 -12.71 29.08
C GLU A 864 35.06 -11.25 28.59
N GLU A 865 36.23 -10.59 28.64
CA GLU A 865 36.42 -9.24 28.14
C GLU A 865 36.27 -9.16 26.62
N TYR A 866 36.80 -10.16 25.89
CA TYR A 866 36.56 -10.32 24.46
C TYR A 866 35.06 -10.35 24.18
N LEU A 867 34.33 -11.30 24.78
CA LEU A 867 32.93 -11.54 24.46
C LEU A 867 32.06 -10.31 24.71
N LYS A 868 32.35 -9.54 25.77
CA LYS A 868 31.60 -8.31 26.08
C LYS A 868 31.69 -7.27 24.96
N THR A 869 32.86 -7.11 24.34
CA THR A 869 33.04 -6.23 23.18
C THR A 869 32.48 -6.89 21.91
N ALA A 870 32.78 -8.18 21.72
CA ALA A 870 32.45 -8.95 20.54
C ALA A 870 30.92 -9.03 20.30
N VAL A 871 30.13 -9.07 21.37
CA VAL A 871 28.66 -9.00 21.29
C VAL A 871 28.18 -7.68 20.67
N VAL A 872 28.86 -6.56 20.97
CA VAL A 872 28.51 -5.24 20.40
C VAL A 872 29.06 -5.10 18.98
N SER A 873 30.29 -5.55 18.72
CA SER A 873 30.87 -5.51 17.36
C SER A 873 30.15 -6.41 16.36
N SER A 874 29.33 -7.36 16.82
CA SER A 874 28.47 -8.17 15.94
C SER A 874 27.47 -7.35 15.09
N GLY A 875 27.19 -6.10 15.47
CA GLY A 875 26.25 -5.23 14.76
C GLY A 875 24.77 -5.58 14.96
N VAL A 876 24.44 -6.67 15.63
CA VAL A 876 23.05 -7.12 15.85
C VAL A 876 22.19 -6.09 16.57
N HIS A 877 22.76 -5.36 17.54
CA HIS A 877 22.03 -4.31 18.25
C HIS A 877 21.66 -3.15 17.32
N VAL A 878 22.49 -2.82 16.33
CA VAL A 878 22.15 -1.84 15.29
C VAL A 878 20.95 -2.32 14.48
N VAL A 879 20.98 -3.57 14.01
CA VAL A 879 19.89 -4.18 13.23
C VAL A 879 18.58 -4.20 14.02
N LEU A 880 18.60 -4.68 15.26
CA LEU A 880 17.40 -4.82 16.08
C LEU A 880 16.82 -3.46 16.51
N VAL A 881 17.65 -2.45 16.78
CA VAL A 881 17.18 -1.09 17.07
C VAL A 881 16.51 -0.48 15.83
N HIS A 882 17.13 -0.58 14.64
CA HIS A 882 16.51 -0.12 13.40
C HIS A 882 15.18 -0.85 13.13
N MET A 883 15.17 -2.18 13.28
CA MET A 883 13.98 -3.01 13.10
C MET A 883 12.85 -2.60 14.07
N PHE A 884 13.14 -2.38 15.35
CA PHE A 884 12.17 -1.93 16.35
C PHE A 884 11.43 -0.67 15.89
N PHE A 885 12.17 0.35 15.45
CA PHE A 885 11.58 1.61 15.02
C PHE A 885 10.90 1.53 13.65
N LEU A 886 11.45 0.77 12.70
CA LEU A 886 10.84 0.54 11.39
C LEU A 886 9.47 -0.14 11.49
N MET A 887 9.32 -1.09 12.42
CA MET A 887 8.05 -1.78 12.69
C MET A 887 7.01 -0.87 13.34
N GLY A 888 7.41 0.05 14.22
CA GLY A 888 6.50 0.99 14.89
C GLY A 888 5.62 0.41 16.01
N HIS A 889 5.64 -0.91 16.20
CA HIS A 889 4.76 -1.60 17.14
C HIS A 889 5.24 -1.48 18.59
N GLY A 890 4.51 -0.73 19.41
CA GLY A 890 4.79 -0.59 20.85
C GLY A 890 5.86 0.44 21.19
N ILE A 891 6.05 1.47 20.34
CA ILE A 891 6.94 2.60 20.64
C ILE A 891 6.36 3.42 21.79
N THR A 892 7.10 3.44 22.89
CA THR A 892 6.84 4.26 24.08
C THR A 892 8.18 4.72 24.63
N ARG A 893 8.21 5.77 25.45
CA ARG A 893 9.45 6.20 26.10
C ARG A 893 10.13 5.07 26.88
N LYS A 894 9.35 4.26 27.60
CA LYS A 894 9.86 3.11 28.36
C LYS A 894 10.50 2.06 27.46
N THR A 895 9.86 1.71 26.35
CA THR A 895 10.38 0.69 25.42
C THR A 895 11.58 1.21 24.64
N VAL A 896 11.64 2.51 24.35
CA VAL A 896 12.82 3.17 23.75
C VAL A 896 13.99 3.21 24.72
N ASP A 897 13.77 3.56 25.99
CA ASP A 897 14.84 3.51 27.00
C ASP A 897 15.38 2.08 27.14
N LEU A 898 14.49 1.08 27.18
CA LEU A 898 14.88 -0.33 27.22
C LEU A 898 15.69 -0.77 25.99
N VAL A 899 15.24 -0.45 24.77
CA VAL A 899 15.93 -0.89 23.54
C VAL A 899 17.31 -0.24 23.42
N ASN A 900 17.47 0.99 23.89
CA ASN A 900 18.72 1.75 23.89
C ASN A 900 19.77 1.24 24.88
N ASP A 901 19.36 0.40 25.84
CA ASP A 901 20.24 -0.21 26.84
C ASP A 901 20.59 -1.67 26.51
N ASN A 902 20.31 -2.11 25.27
CA ASN A 902 20.60 -3.47 24.77
C ASN A 902 20.01 -4.54 25.72
N PRO A 903 18.68 -4.70 25.77
CA PRO A 903 18.01 -5.62 26.68
C PRO A 903 18.35 -7.08 26.36
N GLY A 904 17.95 -8.00 27.25
CA GLY A 904 18.26 -9.43 27.15
C GLY A 904 17.95 -10.04 25.79
N ILE A 905 16.84 -9.64 25.15
CA ILE A 905 16.48 -10.09 23.80
C ILE A 905 17.51 -9.70 22.72
N ILE A 906 18.07 -8.48 22.79
CA ILE A 906 19.09 -7.99 21.85
C ILE A 906 20.42 -8.67 22.14
N THR A 907 20.85 -8.65 23.41
CA THR A 907 22.15 -9.21 23.81
C THR A 907 22.22 -10.72 23.60
N SER A 908 21.14 -11.46 23.84
CA SER A 908 21.10 -12.91 23.58
C SER A 908 21.18 -13.21 22.08
N THR A 909 20.45 -12.46 21.24
CA THR A 909 20.52 -12.62 19.78
C THR A 909 21.93 -12.31 19.25
N ALA A 910 22.55 -11.23 19.74
CA ALA A 910 23.90 -10.82 19.40
C ALA A 910 24.96 -11.83 19.86
N THR A 911 24.80 -12.39 21.06
CA THR A 911 25.70 -13.42 21.61
C THR A 911 25.60 -14.72 20.81
N ILE A 912 24.39 -15.13 20.38
CA ILE A 912 24.23 -16.29 19.49
C ILE A 912 24.96 -16.06 18.18
N LEU A 913 24.81 -14.88 17.56
CA LEU A 913 25.52 -14.57 16.32
C LEU A 913 27.03 -14.63 16.51
N ARG A 914 27.57 -13.86 17.46
CA ARG A 914 29.01 -13.78 17.68
C ARG A 914 29.64 -15.14 18.00
N LEU A 915 29.00 -15.93 18.87
CA LEU A 915 29.54 -17.25 19.22
C LEU A 915 29.50 -18.23 18.05
N TRP A 916 28.54 -18.12 17.14
CA TRP A 916 28.52 -18.93 15.92
C TRP A 916 29.64 -18.48 14.98
N ASP A 917 29.74 -17.19 14.72
CA ASP A 917 30.80 -16.60 13.90
C ASP A 917 32.20 -17.09 14.36
N ASP A 918 32.47 -16.99 15.67
CA ASP A 918 33.72 -17.43 16.29
C ASP A 918 33.91 -18.97 16.35
N LEU A 919 32.87 -19.76 16.11
CA LEU A 919 32.94 -21.23 16.09
C LEU A 919 33.56 -21.76 14.78
N GLY A 920 33.44 -20.96 13.70
CA GLY A 920 34.04 -21.20 12.39
C GLY A 920 35.56 -21.27 12.41
N SER A 921 36.19 -21.40 11.24
CA SER A 921 37.63 -21.20 11.13
C SER A 921 37.85 -19.73 10.79
N ALA A 922 38.79 -19.02 11.41
CA ALA A 922 39.06 -17.60 11.12
C ALA A 922 39.42 -17.30 9.63
N LYS A 923 39.38 -18.29 8.73
CA LYS A 923 39.72 -18.16 7.30
C LYS A 923 38.50 -18.02 6.39
N ASP A 924 37.30 -17.92 6.97
CA ASP A 924 36.05 -18.21 6.26
C ASP A 924 35.55 -17.09 5.32
N GLU A 925 36.21 -15.92 5.23
CA GLU A 925 35.73 -14.78 4.41
C GLU A 925 36.82 -13.97 3.65
N ASP A 926 37.82 -14.62 3.03
CA ASP A 926 38.95 -13.94 2.34
C ASP A 926 39.78 -12.99 3.25
N GLN A 927 39.53 -13.02 4.56
CA GLN A 927 40.33 -12.37 5.59
C GLN A 927 41.52 -13.27 5.95
N ASP A 928 42.68 -12.68 6.27
CA ASP A 928 43.93 -13.42 6.53
C ASP A 928 43.92 -14.23 7.86
N GLY A 929 42.76 -14.39 8.51
CA GLY A 929 42.55 -15.16 9.75
C GLY A 929 43.40 -14.64 10.90
N HIS A 930 43.34 -13.33 11.07
CA HIS A 930 44.14 -12.57 12.01
C HIS A 930 43.26 -11.82 13.05
N ASP A 931 41.96 -11.75 12.81
CA ASP A 931 40.93 -11.41 13.77
C ASP A 931 40.90 -12.47 14.89
N GLY A 932 40.98 -12.02 16.15
CA GLY A 932 40.93 -12.96 17.27
C GLY A 932 39.52 -13.52 17.45
N SER A 933 39.39 -14.82 17.72
CA SER A 933 38.10 -15.45 18.04
C SER A 933 37.92 -15.68 19.55
N TYR A 934 36.67 -15.88 20.00
CA TYR A 934 36.42 -16.37 21.36
C TYR A 934 37.12 -17.71 21.63
N VAL A 935 37.21 -18.60 20.63
CA VAL A 935 37.92 -19.89 20.74
C VAL A 935 39.40 -19.67 21.09
N ASP A 936 40.06 -18.72 20.43
CA ASP A 936 41.46 -18.39 20.69
C ASP A 936 41.65 -17.79 22.09
N CYS A 937 40.77 -16.87 22.48
CA CYS A 937 40.80 -16.27 23.81
C CYS A 937 40.57 -17.34 24.90
N TYR A 938 39.62 -18.25 24.70
CA TYR A 938 39.34 -19.34 25.62
C TYR A 938 40.54 -20.29 25.78
N MET A 939 41.17 -20.66 24.67
CA MET A 939 42.37 -21.52 24.68
C MET A 939 43.56 -20.85 25.36
N LYS A 940 43.69 -19.53 25.19
CA LYS A 940 44.71 -18.72 25.87
C LYS A 940 44.51 -18.72 27.38
N ASP A 941 43.28 -18.54 27.85
CA ASP A 941 42.92 -18.53 29.28
C ASP A 941 43.03 -19.92 29.91
N HIS A 942 42.69 -20.96 29.15
CA HIS A 942 42.70 -22.36 29.58
C HIS A 942 43.87 -23.13 28.96
N LYS A 943 45.10 -22.74 29.32
CA LYS A 943 46.33 -23.36 28.79
C LYS A 943 46.27 -24.89 28.87
N GLY A 944 46.42 -25.55 27.72
CA GLY A 944 46.37 -27.01 27.59
C GLY A 944 44.99 -27.56 27.18
N SER A 945 43.98 -26.71 27.03
CA SER A 945 42.70 -27.10 26.41
C SER A 945 42.90 -27.37 24.91
N SER A 946 42.17 -28.36 24.38
CA SER A 946 42.14 -28.63 22.94
C SER A 946 41.14 -27.68 22.25
N VAL A 947 41.32 -27.47 20.94
CA VAL A 947 40.38 -26.72 20.11
C VAL A 947 38.97 -27.31 20.22
N ASN A 948 38.85 -28.65 20.18
CA ASN A 948 37.56 -29.32 20.31
C ASN A 948 36.87 -29.00 21.65
N ARG A 949 37.62 -28.97 22.76
CA ARG A 949 37.06 -28.61 24.06
C ARG A 949 36.60 -27.15 24.12
N ALA A 950 37.32 -26.24 23.45
CA ALA A 950 36.90 -24.85 23.32
C ALA A 950 35.61 -24.74 22.48
N ARG A 951 35.52 -25.47 21.36
CA ARG A 951 34.32 -25.56 20.52
C ARG A 951 33.12 -26.15 21.27
N ASP A 952 33.33 -27.20 22.07
CA ASP A 952 32.28 -27.79 22.91
C ASP A 952 31.76 -26.77 23.94
N GLU A 953 32.64 -25.95 24.52
CA GLU A 953 32.23 -24.88 25.43
C GLU A 953 31.45 -23.78 24.72
N VAL A 954 31.87 -23.36 23.52
CA VAL A 954 31.11 -22.40 22.69
C VAL A 954 29.72 -22.94 22.35
N ASN A 955 29.60 -24.21 21.94
CA ASN A 955 28.32 -24.86 21.69
C ASN A 955 27.41 -24.87 22.94
N ARG A 956 27.99 -25.13 24.12
CA ARG A 956 27.29 -25.06 25.40
C ARG A 956 26.78 -23.64 25.68
N MET A 957 27.61 -22.62 25.43
CA MET A 957 27.25 -21.21 25.60
C MET A 957 26.16 -20.77 24.63
N ILE A 958 26.20 -21.21 23.37
CA ILE A 958 25.12 -20.98 22.40
C ILE A 958 23.81 -21.58 22.94
N SER A 959 23.84 -22.83 23.40
CA SER A 959 22.67 -23.50 23.98
C SER A 959 22.10 -22.76 25.20
N ASP A 960 22.95 -22.30 26.12
CA ASP A 960 22.52 -21.51 27.28
C ASP A 960 21.95 -20.15 26.87
N THR A 961 22.52 -19.52 25.84
CA THR A 961 22.05 -18.23 25.33
C THR A 961 20.70 -18.35 24.64
N TRP A 962 20.43 -19.47 23.95
CA TRP A 962 19.08 -19.79 23.45
C TRP A 962 18.05 -19.87 24.59
N LYS A 963 18.41 -20.42 25.75
CA LYS A 963 17.52 -20.45 26.93
C LYS A 963 17.23 -19.05 27.47
N CYS A 964 18.24 -18.17 27.46
CA CYS A 964 18.05 -16.76 27.79
C CYS A 964 17.11 -16.07 26.79
N LEU A 965 17.32 -16.25 25.49
CA LEU A 965 16.45 -15.69 24.45
C LEU A 965 15.01 -16.19 24.57
N ASN A 966 14.82 -17.49 24.83
CA ASN A 966 13.51 -18.08 25.07
C ASN A 966 12.79 -17.40 26.24
N GLN A 967 13.50 -17.16 27.35
CA GLN A 967 12.97 -16.48 28.53
C GLN A 967 12.52 -15.06 28.22
N GLU A 968 13.31 -14.33 27.43
CA GLU A 968 13.04 -12.96 26.99
C GLU A 968 11.86 -12.87 26.01
N CYS A 969 11.40 -13.99 25.43
CA CYS A 969 10.23 -14.05 24.55
C CYS A 969 8.92 -14.37 25.31
N LEU A 970 8.98 -14.79 26.58
CA LEU A 970 7.80 -15.13 27.36
C LEU A 970 7.08 -13.90 27.94
N SER A 971 5.79 -14.06 28.19
CA SER A 971 4.93 -13.06 28.83
C SER A 971 5.09 -13.09 30.36
N PRO A 972 5.09 -11.93 31.06
CA PRO A 972 4.92 -10.58 30.52
C PRO A 972 6.19 -10.04 29.83
N ASN A 973 6.02 -9.51 28.62
CA ASN A 973 7.09 -8.90 27.82
C ASN A 973 6.86 -7.39 27.65
N SER A 974 7.93 -6.59 27.68
CA SER A 974 7.84 -5.15 27.41
C SER A 974 7.76 -4.82 25.91
N PHE A 975 8.13 -5.75 25.04
CA PHE A 975 8.11 -5.60 23.59
C PHE A 975 6.89 -6.29 22.95
N SER A 976 6.55 -5.86 21.73
CA SER A 976 5.46 -6.47 20.96
C SER A 976 5.83 -7.88 20.48
N ALA A 977 4.83 -8.75 20.34
CA ALA A 977 5.01 -10.12 19.83
C ALA A 977 5.67 -10.15 18.45
N SER A 978 5.42 -9.15 17.60
CA SER A 978 6.09 -9.03 16.31
C SER A 978 7.60 -8.81 16.46
N PHE A 979 8.02 -7.90 17.36
CA PHE A 979 9.44 -7.62 17.57
C PHE A 979 10.16 -8.82 18.20
N THR A 980 9.52 -9.52 19.13
CA THR A 980 10.12 -10.71 19.76
C THR A 980 10.27 -11.86 18.76
N LYS A 981 9.23 -12.14 17.95
CA LYS A 981 9.27 -13.13 16.87
C LYS A 981 10.34 -12.79 15.83
N SER A 982 10.49 -11.53 15.45
CA SER A 982 11.52 -11.10 14.50
C SER A 982 12.94 -11.19 15.06
N SER A 983 13.13 -10.88 16.35
CA SER A 983 14.43 -11.07 17.03
C SER A 983 14.80 -12.56 17.08
N LEU A 984 13.84 -13.41 17.42
CA LEU A 984 14.00 -14.87 17.40
C LEU A 984 14.34 -15.38 15.99
N ASN A 985 13.67 -14.88 14.96
CA ASN A 985 13.97 -15.24 13.57
C ASN A 985 15.37 -14.80 13.12
N LEU A 986 15.87 -13.66 13.61
CA LEU A 986 17.24 -13.24 13.36
C LEU A 986 18.23 -14.26 13.96
N ALA A 987 18.00 -14.71 15.20
CA ALA A 987 18.81 -15.77 15.82
C ALA A 987 18.75 -17.11 15.05
N ARG A 988 17.57 -17.46 14.49
CA ARG A 988 17.40 -18.67 13.65
C ARG A 988 18.16 -18.59 12.33
N MET A 989 18.42 -17.39 11.82
CA MET A 989 19.15 -17.19 10.56
C MET A 989 20.66 -17.37 10.72
N VAL A 990 21.20 -17.14 11.92
CA VAL A 990 22.64 -17.19 12.21
C VAL A 990 23.33 -18.45 11.68
N PRO A 991 22.88 -19.69 11.98
CA PRO A 991 23.58 -20.88 11.50
C PRO A 991 23.68 -20.93 9.97
N LEU A 992 22.67 -20.46 9.24
CA LEU A 992 22.69 -20.45 7.77
C LEU A 992 23.66 -19.41 7.20
N MET A 993 23.93 -18.33 7.95
CA MET A 993 24.80 -17.25 7.54
C MET A 993 26.28 -17.51 7.85
N TYR A 994 26.57 -18.39 8.82
CA TYR A 994 27.92 -18.60 9.37
C TYR A 994 28.39 -20.08 9.35
N SER A 995 27.62 -21.01 8.76
CA SER A 995 28.06 -22.41 8.57
C SER A 995 28.80 -22.60 7.24
N TYR A 996 30.02 -22.06 7.15
CA TYR A 996 30.88 -22.21 5.99
C TYR A 996 31.35 -23.65 5.78
N ASP A 997 31.46 -24.08 4.51
CA ASP A 997 32.11 -25.33 4.13
C ASP A 997 33.63 -25.18 4.05
N ASP A 998 34.35 -26.30 3.85
CA ASP A 998 35.81 -26.32 3.72
C ASP A 998 36.36 -25.47 2.55
N ASN A 999 35.49 -24.98 1.65
CA ASN A 999 35.84 -24.09 0.55
C ASN A 999 35.44 -22.63 0.80
N HIS A 1000 35.09 -22.27 2.04
CA HIS A 1000 34.61 -20.95 2.45
C HIS A 1000 33.35 -20.51 1.69
N LYS A 1001 32.45 -21.47 1.43
CA LYS A 1001 31.15 -21.21 0.79
C LYS A 1001 30.02 -21.54 1.74
N LEU A 1002 28.87 -20.94 1.48
CA LEU A 1002 27.61 -21.24 2.17
C LEU A 1002 26.65 -21.97 1.21
N PRO A 1003 26.91 -23.25 0.87
CA PRO A 1003 26.14 -23.96 -0.16
C PRO A 1003 24.64 -24.04 0.18
N ILE A 1004 24.30 -24.26 1.45
CA ILE A 1004 22.91 -24.31 1.92
C ILE A 1004 22.23 -22.95 1.77
N LEU A 1005 22.92 -21.85 2.14
CA LEU A 1005 22.39 -20.50 1.96
C LEU A 1005 22.18 -20.18 0.47
N GLN A 1006 23.13 -20.55 -0.39
CA GLN A 1006 23.03 -20.36 -1.83
C GLN A 1006 21.86 -21.14 -2.44
N GLU A 1007 21.64 -22.38 -2.00
CA GLU A 1007 20.48 -23.18 -2.39
C GLU A 1007 19.17 -22.49 -1.98
N HIS A 1008 19.08 -22.00 -0.73
CA HIS A 1008 17.91 -21.27 -0.26
C HIS A 1008 17.71 -19.94 -1.00
N MET A 1009 18.76 -19.16 -1.25
CA MET A 1009 18.69 -17.95 -2.08
C MET A 1009 18.12 -18.26 -3.46
N LYS A 1010 18.62 -19.32 -4.10
CA LYS A 1010 18.15 -19.75 -5.42
C LYS A 1010 16.68 -20.17 -5.39
N SER A 1011 16.32 -21.00 -4.42
CA SER A 1011 14.96 -21.47 -4.16
C SER A 1011 13.98 -20.31 -3.93
N MET A 1012 14.38 -19.30 -3.16
CA MET A 1012 13.50 -18.20 -2.75
C MET A 1012 13.35 -17.09 -3.79
N LEU A 1013 14.22 -17.03 -4.81
CA LEU A 1013 14.29 -15.91 -5.75
C LEU A 1013 14.25 -16.31 -7.22
N TYR A 1014 14.64 -17.53 -7.59
CA TYR A 1014 14.83 -17.90 -8.99
C TYR A 1014 14.11 -19.19 -9.41
N ASP A 1015 13.92 -20.15 -8.50
CA ASP A 1015 13.29 -21.43 -8.86
C ASP A 1015 11.77 -21.28 -9.03
N ASP A 1016 11.26 -21.70 -10.19
CA ASP A 1016 9.83 -21.91 -10.47
C ASP A 1016 9.35 -23.15 -9.71
N VAL A 1017 8.37 -22.98 -8.82
CA VAL A 1017 8.01 -24.07 -7.89
C VAL A 1017 6.54 -24.47 -8.02
N SER A 1018 6.34 -25.77 -8.27
CA SER A 1018 5.21 -26.52 -7.76
C SER A 1018 5.60 -27.06 -6.38
N LEU A 1019 4.98 -26.54 -5.32
CA LEU A 1019 5.13 -27.06 -3.96
C LEU A 1019 4.38 -28.39 -3.82
#